data_AF-A0A0R1WD41-F1
#
_entry.id   AF-A0A0R1WD41-F1
#
_cell.length_a   1.000
_cell.length_b   1.000
_cell.length_c   1.000
_cell.angle_alpha   90.00
_cell.angle_beta   90.00
_cell.angle_gamma   90.00
#
_symmetry.space_group_name_H-M   'P 1'
#
loop_
_entity.id
_entity.type
_entity.pdbx_description
1 polymer ?
#
loop_
_entity_poly.entity_id
_entity_poly.type
_entity_poly.pdbx_seq_one_letter_code
_entity_poly.pdbx_strand_id
1 'polypeptide(L)'
;MSINQSKQEEQERVNVVADKIDKKIERVDQSIAQAHQETHRIERNYGENTKVNTTEVDDQMETNASVQQQKQLVALAVENENILNSNKLKLENLQGSPYFGRIDIVEDGEEDTLYIGTSTLQDEDGEFLIYDWRAPISGIYYNGVLGKVHYQTPNGPTTVDLKKKRQFQIVHNQIRTMFDTNETVGDEILQSVLSEYSDEYLRNIVSTIQREQNTIIRDTHSDVLLVQGVAGSGKTSAILQRVAYLLYHSRSTMNADNIVLFSPNKLFSNYISEVLPSLGERNMRQVTLNEFISLRLSGVQVETLFERYEKDEHNLPETTIKIRLYKESGEFLDHLAELEETHPDHILHFEDVIFDGKPFFTKEEISKIYDHINHAYHIPDRFLKTKNILIKRLQKRIHADRNEDWVQAEIDNLSDEDFQQIITDHNIEESASQREIIAEEFLRDRYAPIYNALINNYFFNPYKEYLFLLGEMDQDLVPDNVWQTMIESIDDSIETHKLNLSDSVAILYLRDLLTDGGINHAIQHIFIDEVQDYTMAQLKYIAHAFPNAKMTLLGDRAQDVLTSSYRKKDLVTEVNDLFNKKKITTITLNQSYRSTAEITNFATKLLPNGSEIKAFSRQGEDPVIKVFDNDDYYQGLKDTARELNKKYDTVAILTRNQAQAEQIYAHYGDESIVTLVDADFRSIPKGILVLPIYLAKGLEFDAVIAHDVSATNYPDERSVDVLYTICTRAMHSLTLCVDKEVSPLLSHESVDLISEQ
;
A
#
# COMPACT_ATOMS: atom_id res chain seq x y z
N MET A 1 11.08 -10.32 -46.82
CA MET A 1 9.92 -11.24 -46.75
C MET A 1 8.65 -10.43 -46.81
N SER A 2 7.56 -10.94 -47.40
CA SER A 2 6.25 -10.28 -47.27
C SER A 2 5.75 -10.42 -45.83
N ILE A 3 5.00 -9.43 -45.31
CA ILE A 3 4.45 -9.45 -43.93
C ILE A 3 3.62 -10.73 -43.68
N ASN A 4 2.93 -11.24 -44.69
CA ASN A 4 2.14 -12.47 -44.60
C ASN A 4 2.99 -13.74 -44.43
N GLN A 5 4.14 -13.81 -45.09
CA GLN A 5 5.05 -14.96 -44.94
C GLN A 5 5.68 -14.97 -43.54
N SER A 6 6.06 -13.79 -43.04
CA SER A 6 6.57 -13.67 -41.67
C SER A 6 5.50 -13.98 -40.62
N LYS A 7 4.23 -13.62 -40.84
CA LYS A 7 3.14 -13.95 -39.88
C LYS A 7 2.91 -15.46 -39.76
N GLN A 8 3.06 -16.21 -40.86
CA GLN A 8 2.91 -17.68 -40.85
C GLN A 8 4.03 -18.35 -40.04
N GLU A 9 5.29 -17.96 -40.27
CA GLU A 9 6.45 -18.47 -39.51
C GLU A 9 6.31 -18.21 -38.01
N GLU A 10 5.88 -17.00 -37.64
CA GLU A 10 5.66 -16.63 -36.24
C GLU A 10 4.49 -17.42 -35.63
N GLN A 11 3.42 -17.65 -36.38
CA GLN A 11 2.27 -18.45 -35.92
C GLN A 11 2.65 -19.92 -35.71
N GLU A 12 3.50 -20.50 -36.56
CA GLU A 12 4.04 -21.84 -36.37
C GLU A 12 4.86 -21.92 -35.07
N ARG A 13 5.69 -20.92 -34.80
CA ARG A 13 6.43 -20.83 -33.53
C ARG A 13 5.49 -20.76 -32.34
N VAL A 14 4.45 -19.91 -32.38
CA VAL A 14 3.45 -19.83 -31.29
C VAL A 14 2.83 -21.20 -31.01
N ASN A 15 2.47 -21.94 -32.05
CA ASN A 15 1.88 -23.28 -31.90
C ASN A 15 2.87 -24.26 -31.24
N VAL A 16 4.14 -24.25 -31.66
CA VAL A 16 5.19 -25.11 -31.07
C VAL A 16 5.43 -24.77 -29.60
N VAL A 17 5.50 -23.48 -29.28
CA VAL A 17 5.72 -23.01 -27.91
C VAL A 17 4.53 -23.33 -27.02
N ALA A 18 3.30 -23.14 -27.51
CA ALA A 18 2.08 -23.50 -26.79
C ALA A 18 2.02 -25.00 -26.46
N ASP A 19 2.32 -25.88 -27.42
CA ASP A 19 2.38 -27.33 -27.19
C ASP A 19 3.44 -27.71 -26.14
N LYS A 20 4.58 -27.02 -26.10
CA LYS A 20 5.59 -27.21 -25.05
C LYS A 20 5.12 -26.74 -23.68
N ILE A 21 4.37 -25.64 -23.61
CA ILE A 21 3.79 -25.13 -22.37
C ILE A 21 2.75 -26.13 -21.84
N ASP A 22 1.81 -26.56 -22.68
CA ASP A 22 0.75 -27.49 -22.31
C ASP A 22 1.34 -28.81 -21.77
N LYS A 23 2.35 -29.39 -22.47
CA LYS A 23 3.06 -30.58 -21.99
C LYS A 23 3.79 -30.38 -20.66
N LYS A 24 4.34 -29.18 -20.42
CA LYS A 24 4.99 -28.86 -19.14
C LYS A 24 3.97 -28.71 -18.02
N ILE A 25 2.82 -28.08 -18.28
CA ILE A 25 1.72 -27.98 -17.31
C ILE A 25 1.27 -29.38 -16.90
N GLU A 26 1.03 -30.29 -17.86
CA GLU A 26 0.64 -31.67 -17.56
C GLU A 26 1.67 -32.40 -16.67
N ARG A 27 2.97 -32.22 -16.94
CA ARG A 27 4.04 -32.81 -16.11
C ARG A 27 4.06 -32.22 -14.70
N VAL A 28 3.92 -30.91 -14.58
CA VAL A 28 3.88 -30.22 -13.28
C VAL A 28 2.64 -30.62 -12.49
N ASP A 29 1.48 -30.77 -13.12
CA ASP A 29 0.25 -31.26 -12.49
C ASP A 29 0.43 -32.67 -11.93
N GLN A 30 1.10 -33.56 -12.66
CA GLN A 30 1.45 -34.89 -12.15
C GLN A 30 2.41 -34.80 -10.96
N SER A 31 3.40 -33.91 -11.00
CA SER A 31 4.32 -33.68 -9.88
C SER A 31 3.62 -33.08 -8.65
N ILE A 32 2.68 -32.15 -8.83
CA ILE A 32 1.87 -31.58 -7.75
C ILE A 32 1.00 -32.68 -7.13
N ALA A 33 0.34 -33.50 -7.94
CA ALA A 33 -0.47 -34.62 -7.42
C ALA A 33 0.38 -35.62 -6.62
N GLN A 34 1.61 -35.91 -7.08
CA GLN A 34 2.57 -36.75 -6.35
C GLN A 34 3.04 -36.10 -5.04
N ALA A 35 3.40 -34.82 -5.08
CA ALA A 35 3.83 -34.06 -3.92
C ALA A 35 2.71 -33.96 -2.87
N HIS A 36 1.47 -33.71 -3.30
CA HIS A 36 0.31 -33.66 -2.41
C HIS A 36 0.02 -35.02 -1.75
N GLN A 37 0.15 -36.12 -2.51
CA GLN A 37 0.07 -37.47 -1.94
C GLN A 37 1.20 -37.75 -0.94
N GLU A 38 2.41 -37.25 -1.20
CA GLU A 38 3.56 -37.36 -0.30
C GLU A 38 3.35 -36.54 0.98
N THR A 39 2.90 -35.29 0.89
CA THR A 39 2.53 -34.43 2.02
C THR A 39 1.50 -35.15 2.90
N HIS A 40 0.40 -35.64 2.32
CA HIS A 40 -0.60 -36.40 3.06
C HIS A 40 -0.06 -37.70 3.67
N ARG A 41 0.88 -38.39 3.01
CA ARG A 41 1.54 -39.57 3.57
C ARG A 41 2.40 -39.19 4.78
N ILE A 42 3.12 -38.07 4.73
CA ILE A 42 3.94 -37.56 5.83
C ILE A 42 3.06 -37.13 7.01
N GLU A 43 1.96 -36.41 6.75
CA GLU A 43 0.97 -36.01 7.76
C GLU A 43 0.30 -37.21 8.41
N ARG A 44 -0.07 -38.22 7.62
CA ARG A 44 -0.67 -39.45 8.15
C ARG A 44 0.32 -40.27 8.97
N ASN A 45 1.56 -40.40 8.49
CA ASN A 45 2.63 -41.03 9.26
C ASN A 45 2.94 -40.26 10.55
N TYR A 46 2.77 -38.94 10.57
CA TYR A 46 2.87 -38.14 11.80
C TYR A 46 1.81 -38.60 12.81
N GLY A 47 0.55 -38.77 12.39
CA GLY A 47 -0.53 -39.26 13.27
C GLY A 47 -0.44 -40.75 13.65
N GLU A 48 0.14 -41.61 12.82
CA GLU A 48 0.20 -43.07 13.05
C GLU A 48 1.48 -43.55 13.76
N ASN A 49 2.64 -42.90 13.55
CA ASN A 49 3.93 -43.31 14.13
C ASN A 49 4.32 -42.55 15.40
N THR A 50 3.64 -41.46 15.76
CA THR A 50 3.83 -40.84 17.09
C THR A 50 3.07 -41.64 18.15
N LYS A 51 3.61 -42.82 18.52
CA LYS A 51 3.28 -43.40 19.82
C LYS A 51 4.01 -42.59 20.87
N VAL A 52 3.30 -41.61 21.43
CA VAL A 52 3.78 -40.83 22.57
C VAL A 52 3.90 -41.78 23.77
N ASN A 53 5.08 -42.36 23.97
CA ASN A 53 5.39 -43.13 25.18
C ASN A 53 5.75 -42.11 26.27
N THR A 54 4.88 -41.98 27.27
CA THR A 54 4.98 -40.95 28.31
C THR A 54 5.70 -41.43 29.58
N THR A 55 6.18 -42.68 29.63
CA THR A 55 6.50 -43.35 30.90
C THR A 55 7.98 -43.40 31.31
N GLU A 56 8.96 -43.28 30.40
CA GLU A 56 10.40 -43.25 30.74
C GLU A 56 11.10 -42.02 30.12
N VAL A 57 12.09 -41.46 30.83
CA VAL A 57 12.74 -40.16 30.51
C VAL A 57 13.60 -40.21 29.23
N ASP A 58 14.27 -41.33 28.97
CA ASP A 58 15.06 -41.52 27.73
C ASP A 58 14.16 -41.61 26.48
N ASP A 59 12.97 -42.18 26.61
CA ASP A 59 11.98 -42.31 25.52
C ASP A 59 11.36 -40.94 25.14
N GLN A 60 11.29 -39.98 26.07
CA GLN A 60 10.74 -38.64 25.82
C GLN A 60 11.69 -37.75 25.02
N MET A 61 13.01 -37.84 25.27
CA MET A 61 14.02 -37.14 24.46
C MET A 61 14.03 -37.65 23.01
N GLU A 62 13.92 -38.98 22.83
CA GLU A 62 13.83 -39.61 21.51
C GLU A 62 12.52 -39.22 20.80
N THR A 63 11.41 -39.14 21.55
CA THR A 63 10.10 -38.69 21.04
C THR A 63 10.15 -37.22 20.60
N ASN A 64 10.70 -36.30 21.40
CA ASN A 64 10.78 -34.87 21.03
C ASN A 64 11.69 -34.63 19.81
N ALA A 65 12.83 -35.30 19.74
CA ALA A 65 13.70 -35.25 18.58
C ALA A 65 12.98 -35.77 17.32
N SER A 66 12.23 -36.87 17.44
CA SER A 66 11.43 -37.42 16.33
C SER A 66 10.31 -36.47 15.88
N VAL A 67 9.61 -35.81 16.82
CA VAL A 67 8.54 -34.85 16.52
C VAL A 67 9.09 -33.61 15.81
N GLN A 68 10.22 -33.06 16.28
CA GLN A 68 10.89 -31.93 15.63
C GLN A 68 11.36 -32.29 14.21
N GLN A 69 12.01 -33.45 14.05
CA GLN A 69 12.42 -33.96 12.74
C GLN A 69 11.21 -34.11 11.81
N GLN A 70 10.08 -34.59 12.32
CA GLN A 70 8.89 -34.79 11.50
C GLN A 70 8.16 -33.48 11.16
N LYS A 71 8.12 -32.49 12.07
CA LYS A 71 7.66 -31.13 11.78
C LYS A 71 8.49 -30.49 10.67
N GLN A 72 9.80 -30.69 10.68
CA GLN A 72 10.68 -30.19 9.63
C GLN A 72 10.40 -30.88 8.27
N LEU A 73 10.13 -32.19 8.27
CA LEU A 73 9.74 -32.91 7.06
C LEU A 73 8.40 -32.43 6.49
N VAL A 74 7.41 -32.16 7.34
CA VAL A 74 6.12 -31.56 6.92
C VAL A 74 6.34 -30.19 6.32
N ALA A 75 7.13 -29.34 6.98
CA ALA A 75 7.43 -28.00 6.48
C ALA A 75 8.10 -28.03 5.10
N LEU A 76 9.08 -28.93 4.89
CA LEU A 76 9.75 -29.13 3.60
C LEU A 76 8.80 -29.65 2.52
N ALA A 77 7.87 -30.57 2.87
CA ALA A 77 6.89 -31.09 1.92
C ALA A 77 5.91 -29.99 1.46
N VAL A 78 5.40 -29.19 2.40
CA VAL A 78 4.53 -28.03 2.11
C VAL A 78 5.27 -26.99 1.28
N GLU A 79 6.54 -26.72 1.58
CA GLU A 79 7.37 -25.80 0.79
C GLU A 79 7.56 -26.29 -0.66
N ASN A 80 7.85 -27.58 -0.86
CA ASN A 80 7.98 -28.17 -2.20
C ASN A 80 6.67 -28.05 -2.99
N GLU A 81 5.53 -28.35 -2.37
CA GLU A 81 4.21 -28.20 -2.99
C GLU A 81 3.94 -26.75 -3.39
N ASN A 82 4.28 -25.78 -2.54
CA ASN A 82 4.17 -24.36 -2.84
C ASN A 82 5.05 -23.93 -4.03
N ILE A 83 6.28 -24.45 -4.14
CA ILE A 83 7.19 -24.19 -5.28
C ILE A 83 6.58 -24.72 -6.58
N LEU A 84 6.04 -25.94 -6.55
CA LEU A 84 5.40 -26.54 -7.73
C LEU A 84 4.16 -25.76 -8.16
N ASN A 85 3.30 -25.36 -7.21
CA ASN A 85 2.13 -24.52 -7.48
C ASN A 85 2.53 -23.16 -8.07
N SER A 86 3.59 -22.52 -7.56
CA SER A 86 4.11 -21.27 -8.13
C SER A 86 4.62 -21.46 -9.56
N ASN A 87 5.31 -22.57 -9.83
CA ASN A 87 5.79 -22.89 -11.19
C ASN A 87 4.64 -23.15 -12.16
N LYS A 88 3.57 -23.82 -11.70
CA LYS A 88 2.35 -24.03 -12.48
C LYS A 88 1.71 -22.70 -12.87
N LEU A 89 1.50 -21.79 -11.91
CA LEU A 89 0.95 -20.46 -12.17
C LEU A 89 1.75 -19.70 -13.24
N LYS A 90 3.08 -19.77 -13.22
CA LYS A 90 3.94 -19.16 -14.26
C LYS A 90 3.70 -19.75 -15.65
N LEU A 91 3.47 -21.06 -15.75
CA LEU A 91 3.18 -21.71 -17.03
C LEU A 91 1.76 -21.39 -17.50
N GLU A 92 0.78 -21.36 -16.59
CA GLU A 92 -0.60 -20.96 -16.89
C GLU A 92 -0.66 -19.50 -17.38
N ASN A 93 0.14 -18.60 -16.79
CA ASN A 93 0.26 -17.20 -17.25
C ASN A 93 0.87 -17.08 -18.66
N LEU A 94 1.64 -18.07 -19.13
CA LEU A 94 2.17 -18.11 -20.50
C LEU A 94 1.19 -18.80 -21.47
N GLN A 95 0.22 -19.54 -20.96
CA GLN A 95 -0.74 -20.29 -21.77
C GLN A 95 -1.65 -19.32 -22.53
N GLY A 96 -1.89 -19.58 -23.82
CA GLY A 96 -2.71 -18.72 -24.67
C GLY A 96 -2.02 -17.47 -25.20
N SER A 97 -1.03 -16.92 -24.49
CA SER A 97 -0.23 -15.75 -24.89
C SER A 97 1.23 -15.83 -24.39
N PRO A 98 2.08 -16.67 -25.02
CA PRO A 98 3.41 -16.99 -24.50
C PRO A 98 4.40 -15.81 -24.50
N TYR A 99 4.36 -14.95 -25.51
CA TYR A 99 5.25 -13.79 -25.62
C TYR A 99 4.55 -12.64 -26.34
N PHE A 100 4.94 -11.41 -26.01
CA PHE A 100 4.37 -10.20 -26.61
C PHE A 100 5.38 -9.42 -27.45
N GLY A 101 6.69 -9.70 -27.31
CA GLY A 101 7.74 -8.97 -28.02
C GLY A 101 8.79 -9.88 -28.63
N ARG A 102 9.44 -9.40 -29.69
CA ARG A 102 10.66 -9.97 -30.29
C ARG A 102 11.66 -8.86 -30.57
N ILE A 103 12.92 -9.12 -30.26
CA ILE A 103 14.06 -8.29 -30.68
C ILE A 103 15.08 -9.13 -31.43
N ASP A 104 15.62 -8.56 -32.51
CA ASP A 104 16.77 -9.14 -33.20
C ASP A 104 17.97 -8.23 -32.90
N ILE A 105 19.00 -8.78 -32.26
CA ILE A 105 20.20 -8.05 -31.85
C ILE A 105 21.44 -8.63 -32.53
N VAL A 106 22.47 -7.80 -32.67
CA VAL A 106 23.81 -8.25 -33.06
C VAL A 106 24.78 -7.93 -31.94
N GLU A 107 25.41 -8.98 -31.40
CA GLU A 107 26.45 -8.91 -30.37
C GLU A 107 27.71 -9.56 -30.94
N ASP A 108 28.84 -8.85 -30.95
CA ASP A 108 30.13 -9.32 -31.47
C ASP A 108 30.14 -9.95 -32.88
N GLY A 109 29.12 -9.64 -33.70
CA GLY A 109 28.97 -10.14 -35.07
C GLY A 109 28.05 -11.36 -35.22
N GLU A 110 27.48 -11.87 -34.12
CA GLU A 110 26.47 -12.92 -34.11
C GLU A 110 25.07 -12.31 -34.03
N GLU A 111 24.15 -12.79 -34.88
CA GLU A 111 22.73 -12.39 -34.83
C GLU A 111 21.97 -13.29 -33.86
N ASP A 112 21.30 -12.70 -32.88
CA ASP A 112 20.48 -13.41 -31.91
C ASP A 112 19.04 -12.89 -31.91
N THR A 113 18.08 -13.79 -31.71
CA THR A 113 16.64 -13.49 -31.72
C THR A 113 16.05 -13.80 -30.36
N LEU A 114 15.64 -12.77 -29.63
CA LEU A 114 15.05 -12.92 -28.30
C LEU A 114 13.55 -12.66 -28.34
N TYR A 115 12.79 -13.58 -27.75
CA TYR A 115 11.35 -13.44 -27.52
C TYR A 115 11.10 -13.06 -26.07
N ILE A 116 10.23 -12.08 -25.84
CA ILE A 116 10.00 -11.49 -24.52
C ILE A 116 8.57 -11.78 -24.09
N GLY A 117 8.42 -12.38 -22.91
CA GLY A 117 7.15 -12.77 -22.32
C GLY A 117 7.05 -12.42 -20.84
N THR A 118 5.93 -12.81 -20.24
CA THR A 118 5.62 -12.57 -18.82
C THR A 118 6.49 -13.41 -17.87
N SER A 119 7.05 -14.52 -18.36
CA SER A 119 7.91 -15.42 -17.60
C SER A 119 8.92 -16.12 -18.51
N THR A 120 10.03 -16.55 -17.92
CA THR A 120 11.05 -17.35 -18.62
C THR A 120 10.51 -18.74 -18.97
N LEU A 121 10.73 -19.17 -20.21
CA LEU A 121 10.51 -20.55 -20.63
C LEU A 121 11.79 -21.11 -21.26
N GLN A 122 12.30 -22.21 -20.71
CA GLN A 122 13.42 -22.96 -21.27
C GLN A 122 12.94 -24.22 -21.99
N ASP A 123 13.72 -24.75 -22.93
CA ASP A 123 13.49 -26.07 -23.52
C ASP A 123 14.13 -27.19 -22.67
N GLU A 124 13.96 -28.46 -23.08
CA GLU A 124 14.63 -29.61 -22.44
C GLU A 124 16.16 -29.54 -22.50
N ASP A 125 16.71 -28.90 -23.54
CA ASP A 125 18.16 -28.68 -23.72
C ASP A 125 18.70 -27.46 -22.94
N GLY A 126 17.84 -26.74 -22.21
CA GLY A 126 18.21 -25.55 -21.43
C GLY A 126 18.26 -24.24 -22.22
N GLU A 127 17.98 -24.27 -23.53
CA GLU A 127 17.85 -23.06 -24.35
C GLU A 127 16.63 -22.23 -23.95
N PHE A 128 16.77 -20.91 -23.90
CA PHE A 128 15.68 -19.99 -23.59
C PHE A 128 14.78 -19.80 -24.81
N LEU A 129 13.54 -20.31 -24.73
CA LEU A 129 12.52 -20.09 -25.75
C LEU A 129 11.84 -18.73 -25.58
N ILE A 130 11.70 -18.28 -24.33
CA ILE A 130 11.09 -17.01 -23.92
C ILE A 130 11.93 -16.43 -22.78
N TYR A 131 12.31 -15.18 -22.93
CA TYR A 131 12.97 -14.37 -21.91
C TYR A 131 11.91 -13.60 -21.11
N ASP A 132 12.11 -13.58 -19.80
CA ASP A 132 11.30 -12.75 -18.93
C ASP A 132 11.55 -11.26 -19.21
N TRP A 133 10.48 -10.47 -19.28
CA TRP A 133 10.55 -9.02 -19.48
C TRP A 133 11.40 -8.27 -18.43
N ARG A 134 11.56 -8.86 -17.24
CA ARG A 134 12.36 -8.34 -16.13
C ARG A 134 13.86 -8.57 -16.30
N ALA A 135 14.25 -9.47 -17.21
CA ALA A 135 15.66 -9.74 -17.46
C ALA A 135 16.40 -8.46 -17.93
N PRO A 136 17.70 -8.31 -17.61
CA PRO A 136 18.47 -7.14 -18.04
C PRO A 136 18.51 -6.98 -19.57
N ILE A 137 18.67 -8.10 -20.30
CA ILE A 137 18.66 -8.13 -21.78
C ILE A 137 17.32 -7.64 -22.36
N SER A 138 16.19 -7.98 -21.71
CA SER A 138 14.86 -7.51 -22.12
C SER A 138 14.68 -6.00 -21.98
N GLY A 139 15.57 -5.32 -21.23
CA GLY A 139 15.60 -3.85 -21.15
C GLY A 139 15.83 -3.18 -22.50
N ILE A 140 16.50 -3.85 -23.44
CA ILE A 140 16.73 -3.36 -24.81
C ILE A 140 15.40 -3.14 -25.54
N TYR A 141 14.41 -4.01 -25.32
CA TYR A 141 13.10 -3.88 -25.97
C TYR A 141 12.38 -2.59 -25.56
N TYR A 142 12.55 -2.12 -24.32
CA TYR A 142 11.88 -0.92 -23.81
C TYR A 142 12.69 0.37 -24.04
N ASN A 143 14.01 0.31 -23.88
CA ASN A 143 14.89 1.49 -23.97
C ASN A 143 15.53 1.70 -25.36
N GLY A 144 15.61 0.64 -26.15
CA GLY A 144 16.35 0.63 -27.40
C GLY A 144 15.59 1.33 -28.52
N VAL A 145 16.25 2.32 -29.13
CA VAL A 145 15.95 2.75 -30.51
C VAL A 145 16.77 1.86 -31.44
N LEU A 146 16.30 1.59 -32.66
CA LEU A 146 17.06 0.82 -33.65
C LEU A 146 18.48 1.39 -33.79
N GLY A 147 19.48 0.50 -33.86
CA GLY A 147 20.90 0.86 -33.83
C GLY A 147 21.59 0.45 -32.52
N LYS A 148 22.68 1.13 -32.17
CA LYS A 148 23.50 0.78 -31.01
C LYS A 148 22.81 1.13 -29.69
N VAL A 149 22.49 0.11 -28.91
CA VAL A 149 21.85 0.21 -27.59
C VAL A 149 22.80 -0.30 -26.51
N HIS A 150 22.74 0.32 -25.33
CA HIS A 150 23.50 -0.09 -24.17
C HIS A 150 22.53 -0.63 -23.11
N TYR A 151 22.88 -1.75 -22.49
CA TYR A 151 22.11 -2.30 -21.37
C TYR A 151 23.07 -2.75 -20.26
N GLN A 152 22.57 -2.73 -19.02
CA GLN A 152 23.38 -3.10 -17.85
C GLN A 152 23.33 -4.62 -17.65
N THR A 153 24.49 -5.24 -17.49
CA THR A 153 24.62 -6.64 -17.03
C THR A 153 25.23 -6.67 -15.63
N PRO A 154 25.14 -7.79 -14.89
CA PRO A 154 25.87 -7.94 -13.62
C PRO A 154 27.38 -7.71 -13.73
N ASN A 155 27.96 -7.86 -14.93
CA ASN A 155 29.39 -7.67 -15.20
C ASN A 155 29.74 -6.28 -15.75
N GLY A 156 28.76 -5.37 -15.88
CA GLY A 156 28.91 -4.03 -16.43
C GLY A 156 28.03 -3.74 -17.65
N PRO A 157 28.10 -2.52 -18.21
CA PRO A 157 27.33 -2.14 -19.38
C PRO A 157 27.85 -2.85 -20.63
N THR A 158 26.94 -3.43 -21.41
CA THR A 158 27.22 -4.08 -22.70
C THR A 158 26.54 -3.31 -23.83
N THR A 159 27.18 -3.27 -24.99
CA THR A 159 26.66 -2.59 -26.20
C THR A 159 26.26 -3.64 -27.24
N VAL A 160 25.04 -3.55 -27.74
CA VAL A 160 24.51 -4.40 -28.82
C VAL A 160 23.85 -3.56 -29.90
N ASP A 161 23.76 -4.08 -31.12
CA ASP A 161 23.10 -3.39 -32.23
C ASP A 161 21.70 -3.98 -32.45
N LEU A 162 20.66 -3.23 -32.09
CA LEU A 162 19.26 -3.62 -32.23
C LEU A 162 18.82 -3.43 -33.69
N LYS A 163 18.61 -4.53 -34.41
CA LYS A 163 18.23 -4.54 -35.82
C LYS A 163 16.74 -4.49 -36.03
N LYS A 164 15.99 -5.10 -35.13
CA LYS A 164 14.54 -5.24 -35.27
C LYS A 164 13.88 -5.27 -33.92
N LYS A 165 12.72 -4.62 -33.85
CA LYS A 165 11.80 -4.70 -32.74
C LYS A 165 10.41 -5.02 -33.31
N ARG A 166 9.79 -6.07 -32.79
CA ARG A 166 8.49 -6.56 -33.21
C ARG A 166 7.61 -6.79 -32.00
N GLN A 167 6.34 -6.47 -32.16
CA GLN A 167 5.34 -6.70 -31.13
C GLN A 167 4.21 -7.59 -31.66
N PHE A 168 3.65 -8.40 -30.76
CA PHE A 168 2.60 -9.37 -31.03
C PHE A 168 1.43 -9.17 -30.09
N GLN A 169 0.23 -9.43 -30.60
CA GLN A 169 -0.94 -9.72 -29.77
C GLN A 169 -1.36 -11.16 -30.05
N ILE A 170 -1.19 -12.01 -29.05
CA ILE A 170 -1.54 -13.43 -29.12
C ILE A 170 -2.73 -13.65 -28.20
N VAL A 171 -3.79 -14.25 -28.75
CA VAL A 171 -5.00 -14.58 -27.99
C VAL A 171 -5.40 -15.99 -28.34
N HIS A 172 -5.51 -16.86 -27.33
CA HIS A 172 -5.78 -18.29 -27.52
C HIS A 172 -4.85 -18.94 -28.55
N ASN A 173 -3.54 -18.70 -28.41
CA ASN A 173 -2.48 -19.19 -29.30
C ASN A 173 -2.57 -18.68 -30.76
N GLN A 174 -3.36 -17.64 -31.04
CA GLN A 174 -3.47 -17.05 -32.38
C GLN A 174 -2.93 -15.62 -32.41
N ILE A 175 -2.05 -15.32 -33.36
CA ILE A 175 -1.54 -13.97 -33.62
C ILE A 175 -2.65 -13.14 -34.28
N ARG A 176 -3.27 -12.27 -33.47
CA ARG A 176 -4.26 -11.30 -33.95
C ARG A 176 -3.56 -10.19 -34.72
N THR A 177 -2.61 -9.52 -34.08
CA THR A 177 -1.84 -8.40 -34.64
C THR A 177 -0.33 -8.63 -34.51
N MET A 178 0.42 -8.12 -35.49
CA MET A 178 1.89 -8.18 -35.55
C MET A 178 2.40 -6.97 -36.33
N PHE A 179 3.35 -6.24 -35.76
CA PHE A 179 3.96 -5.06 -36.40
C PHE A 179 5.41 -4.86 -35.96
N ASP A 180 6.21 -4.32 -36.88
CA ASP A 180 7.61 -3.93 -36.64
C ASP A 180 7.66 -2.45 -36.23
N THR A 181 8.42 -2.13 -35.19
CA THR A 181 8.52 -0.77 -34.64
C THR A 181 9.91 -0.19 -34.92
N ASN A 182 9.98 0.91 -35.68
CA ASN A 182 11.26 1.56 -36.03
C ASN A 182 11.57 2.80 -35.16
N GLU A 183 10.55 3.56 -34.82
CA GLU A 183 10.54 4.66 -33.83
C GLU A 183 9.16 4.64 -33.19
N THR A 184 9.00 5.26 -32.02
CA THR A 184 7.81 5.32 -31.15
C THR A 184 6.56 5.96 -31.78
N VAL A 185 6.08 5.47 -32.92
CA VAL A 185 4.78 5.85 -33.54
C VAL A 185 4.23 4.64 -34.31
N GLY A 186 2.98 4.17 -34.15
CA GLY A 186 1.84 4.71 -33.40
C GLY A 186 1.14 3.65 -32.56
N ASP A 187 1.15 3.87 -31.25
CA ASP A 187 0.37 3.15 -30.23
C ASP A 187 -1.15 3.21 -30.49
N GLU A 188 -1.62 4.05 -31.42
CA GLU A 188 -3.03 4.28 -31.77
C GLU A 188 -3.75 3.02 -32.28
N ILE A 189 -3.09 2.21 -33.12
CA ILE A 189 -3.66 0.96 -33.65
C ILE A 189 -3.55 -0.16 -32.61
N LEU A 190 -2.51 -0.13 -31.78
CA LEU A 190 -2.27 -1.17 -30.79
C LEU A 190 -3.26 -1.06 -29.62
N GLN A 191 -3.45 0.14 -29.07
CA GLN A 191 -4.34 0.34 -27.92
C GLN A 191 -5.82 0.30 -28.30
N SER A 192 -6.20 0.76 -29.51
CA SER A 192 -7.58 0.62 -30.00
C SER A 192 -7.98 -0.86 -30.12
N VAL A 193 -7.09 -1.73 -30.62
CA VAL A 193 -7.33 -3.18 -30.72
C VAL A 193 -7.21 -3.90 -29.36
N LEU A 194 -6.38 -3.42 -28.43
CA LEU A 194 -6.30 -3.94 -27.05
C LEU A 194 -7.55 -3.58 -26.22
N SER A 195 -8.17 -2.43 -26.49
CA SER A 195 -9.36 -1.94 -25.77
C SER A 195 -10.66 -2.70 -26.08
N GLU A 196 -10.67 -3.57 -27.09
CA GLU A 196 -11.88 -4.34 -27.43
C GLU A 196 -11.93 -5.74 -26.78
N TYR A 197 -10.81 -6.35 -26.33
CA TYR A 197 -10.79 -7.82 -26.08
C TYR A 197 -9.94 -8.37 -24.90
N SER A 198 -9.37 -7.55 -24.01
CA SER A 198 -8.64 -8.05 -22.81
C SER A 198 -9.47 -7.98 -21.52
N ASP A 199 -9.25 -8.95 -20.61
CA ASP A 199 -9.68 -8.90 -19.20
C ASP A 199 -9.22 -7.58 -18.55
N GLU A 200 -10.09 -7.01 -17.72
CA GLU A 200 -9.97 -5.69 -17.09
C GLU A 200 -8.59 -5.45 -16.44
N TYR A 201 -8.04 -6.49 -15.80
CA TYR A 201 -6.75 -6.46 -15.10
C TYR A 201 -5.52 -6.49 -16.04
N LEU A 202 -5.56 -7.31 -17.10
CA LEU A 202 -4.44 -7.43 -18.07
C LEU A 202 -4.33 -6.20 -18.96
N ARG A 203 -5.46 -5.52 -19.20
CA ARG A 203 -5.55 -4.27 -19.97
C ARG A 203 -4.66 -3.17 -19.37
N ASN A 204 -4.48 -3.17 -18.04
CA ASN A 204 -3.70 -2.17 -17.30
C ASN A 204 -2.19 -2.46 -17.18
N ILE A 205 -1.75 -3.68 -17.48
CA ILE A 205 -0.34 -4.10 -17.35
C ILE A 205 0.38 -4.04 -18.70
N VAL A 206 -0.31 -4.37 -19.80
CA VAL A 206 0.33 -4.62 -21.11
C VAL A 206 0.25 -3.42 -22.06
N SER A 207 -0.44 -2.32 -21.68
CA SER A 207 -0.33 -1.06 -22.42
C SER A 207 1.14 -0.64 -22.40
N THR A 208 1.75 -0.61 -23.59
CA THR A 208 3.18 -0.43 -23.88
C THR A 208 3.97 0.31 -22.79
N ILE A 209 4.85 -0.43 -22.07
CA ILE A 209 5.78 0.17 -21.11
C ILE A 209 6.61 1.22 -21.85
N GLN A 210 6.39 2.48 -21.49
CA GLN A 210 7.03 3.61 -22.12
C GLN A 210 8.47 3.77 -21.63
N ARG A 211 9.27 4.58 -22.33
CA ARG A 211 10.65 4.85 -21.89
C ARG A 211 10.67 5.48 -20.50
N GLU A 212 9.76 6.39 -20.22
CA GLU A 212 9.60 7.07 -18.93
C GLU A 212 9.17 6.07 -17.84
N GLN A 213 8.18 5.20 -18.13
CA GLN A 213 7.76 4.13 -17.22
C GLN A 213 8.87 3.10 -16.96
N ASN A 214 9.63 2.71 -17.98
CA ASN A 214 10.77 1.79 -17.81
C ASN A 214 11.89 2.42 -16.97
N THR A 215 12.07 3.74 -17.08
CA THR A 215 13.01 4.48 -16.20
C THR A 215 12.55 4.40 -14.75
N ILE A 216 11.26 4.58 -14.48
CA ILE A 216 10.66 4.39 -13.15
C ILE A 216 10.86 2.95 -12.68
N ILE A 217 10.54 1.95 -13.51
CA ILE A 217 10.59 0.53 -13.14
C ILE A 217 12.00 0.09 -12.78
N ARG A 218 13.00 0.49 -13.57
CA ARG A 218 14.38 -0.01 -13.44
C ARG A 218 15.29 0.80 -12.53
N ASP A 219 14.82 1.93 -12.00
CA ASP A 219 15.64 2.75 -11.10
C ASP A 219 15.97 2.03 -9.79
N THR A 220 17.24 1.75 -9.55
CA THR A 220 17.71 1.10 -8.32
C THR A 220 18.63 2.00 -7.49
N HIS A 221 18.94 3.20 -7.99
CA HIS A 221 19.98 4.08 -7.43
C HIS A 221 19.42 5.20 -6.55
N SER A 222 18.18 5.62 -6.76
CA SER A 222 17.56 6.67 -5.96
C SER A 222 17.20 6.15 -4.57
N ASP A 223 17.42 6.99 -3.57
CA ASP A 223 16.91 6.74 -2.23
C ASP A 223 15.43 7.14 -2.14
N VAL A 224 15.06 8.22 -2.85
CA VAL A 224 13.68 8.70 -3.02
C VAL A 224 13.42 8.90 -4.50
N LEU A 225 12.46 8.19 -5.06
CA LEU A 225 11.98 8.35 -6.43
C LEU A 225 10.61 9.01 -6.39
N LEU A 226 10.52 10.26 -6.83
CA LEU A 226 9.26 11.00 -6.95
C LEU A 226 8.74 10.91 -8.39
N VAL A 227 7.55 10.36 -8.57
CA VAL A 227 6.86 10.24 -9.86
C VAL A 227 5.65 11.17 -9.84
N GLN A 228 5.75 12.27 -10.57
CA GLN A 228 4.63 13.19 -10.75
C GLN A 228 3.95 12.87 -12.07
N GLY A 229 2.69 12.44 -12.05
CA GLY A 229 1.99 12.07 -13.27
C GLY A 229 0.57 12.54 -13.27
N VAL A 230 0.08 12.90 -14.45
CA VAL A 230 -1.32 13.28 -14.66
C VAL A 230 -2.26 12.09 -14.40
N ALA A 231 -3.53 12.36 -14.17
CA ALA A 231 -4.56 11.32 -14.06
C ALA A 231 -4.53 10.38 -15.27
N GLY A 232 -4.56 9.07 -15.04
CA GLY A 232 -4.54 8.09 -16.12
C GLY A 232 -3.19 7.89 -16.83
N SER A 233 -2.07 8.40 -16.30
CA SER A 233 -0.72 8.22 -16.87
C SER A 233 -0.07 6.85 -16.60
N GLY A 234 -0.78 5.94 -15.92
CA GLY A 234 -0.27 4.60 -15.58
C GLY A 234 0.71 4.58 -14.41
N LYS A 235 0.66 5.57 -13.50
CA LYS A 235 1.50 5.62 -12.28
C LYS A 235 1.43 4.32 -11.48
N THR A 236 0.23 3.90 -11.11
CA THR A 236 -0.02 2.67 -10.35
C THR A 236 0.49 1.43 -11.09
N SER A 237 0.21 1.29 -12.39
CA SER A 237 0.76 0.18 -13.20
C SER A 237 2.29 0.16 -13.19
N ALA A 238 2.93 1.34 -13.27
CA ALA A 238 4.38 1.46 -13.18
C ALA A 238 4.93 1.02 -11.81
N ILE A 239 4.19 1.26 -10.70
CA ILE A 239 4.55 0.73 -9.37
C ILE A 239 4.55 -0.78 -9.36
N LEU A 240 3.49 -1.41 -9.84
CA LEU A 240 3.35 -2.86 -9.75
C LEU A 240 4.42 -3.56 -10.59
N GLN A 241 4.70 -3.02 -11.77
CA GLN A 241 5.81 -3.45 -12.60
C GLN A 241 7.16 -3.20 -11.91
N ARG A 242 7.34 -2.06 -11.23
CA ARG A 242 8.55 -1.75 -10.44
C ARG A 242 8.74 -2.74 -9.30
N VAL A 243 7.69 -3.07 -8.54
CA VAL A 243 7.73 -4.07 -7.46
C VAL A 243 8.12 -5.43 -8.02
N ALA A 244 7.48 -5.87 -9.10
CA ALA A 244 7.81 -7.13 -9.75
C ALA A 244 9.25 -7.16 -10.28
N TYR A 245 9.74 -6.03 -10.81
CA TYR A 245 11.13 -5.89 -11.25
C TYR A 245 12.10 -5.96 -10.07
N LEU A 246 11.84 -5.27 -8.97
CA LEU A 246 12.72 -5.29 -7.79
C LEU A 246 12.75 -6.67 -7.13
N LEU A 247 11.61 -7.35 -7.00
CA LEU A 247 11.54 -8.72 -6.50
C LEU A 247 12.34 -9.68 -7.38
N TYR A 248 12.30 -9.50 -8.71
CA TYR A 248 13.09 -10.30 -9.63
C TYR A 248 14.59 -9.96 -9.57
N HIS A 249 14.93 -8.67 -9.62
CA HIS A 249 16.30 -8.16 -9.65
C HIS A 249 17.06 -8.49 -8.36
N SER A 250 16.38 -8.39 -7.21
CA SER A 250 16.94 -8.58 -5.87
C SER A 250 16.45 -9.86 -5.18
N ARG A 251 16.02 -10.88 -5.95
CA ARG A 251 15.48 -12.15 -5.43
C ARG A 251 16.38 -12.93 -4.48
N SER A 252 17.68 -12.64 -4.46
CA SER A 252 18.65 -13.26 -3.54
C SER A 252 18.73 -12.57 -2.18
N THR A 253 18.29 -11.31 -2.07
CA THR A 253 18.44 -10.47 -0.86
C THR A 253 17.13 -9.90 -0.35
N MET A 254 16.06 -9.97 -1.14
CA MET A 254 14.77 -9.35 -0.87
C MET A 254 13.62 -10.29 -1.25
N ASN A 255 12.56 -10.27 -0.46
CA ASN A 255 11.30 -10.94 -0.75
C ASN A 255 10.12 -9.94 -0.61
N ALA A 256 8.90 -10.42 -0.87
CA ALA A 256 7.69 -9.59 -0.83
C ALA A 256 7.38 -9.00 0.56
N ASP A 257 7.82 -9.64 1.65
CA ASP A 257 7.64 -9.13 3.01
C ASP A 257 8.55 -7.93 3.33
N ASN A 258 9.59 -7.71 2.54
CA ASN A 258 10.48 -6.54 2.67
C ASN A 258 9.93 -5.29 1.95
N ILE A 259 8.73 -5.38 1.34
CA ILE A 259 8.10 -4.31 0.58
C ILE A 259 6.76 -3.93 1.22
N VAL A 260 6.52 -2.63 1.36
CA VAL A 260 5.24 -2.07 1.82
C VAL A 260 4.69 -1.10 0.78
N LEU A 261 3.41 -1.27 0.43
CA LEU A 261 2.64 -0.31 -0.36
C LEU A 261 1.62 0.38 0.56
N PHE A 262 1.73 1.71 0.65
CA PHE A 262 0.71 2.56 1.22
C PHE A 262 -0.31 2.95 0.15
N SER A 263 -1.53 2.43 0.30
CA SER A 263 -2.65 2.67 -0.61
C SER A 263 -3.59 3.77 -0.09
N PRO A 264 -4.30 4.51 -0.96
CA PRO A 264 -5.22 5.57 -0.56
C PRO A 264 -6.45 5.07 0.21
N ASN A 265 -6.98 3.89 -0.14
CA ASN A 265 -8.13 3.27 0.53
C ASN A 265 -8.10 1.73 0.39
N LYS A 266 -8.91 1.03 1.19
CA LYS A 266 -8.99 -0.44 1.21
C LYS A 266 -9.51 -1.03 -0.11
N LEU A 267 -10.47 -0.36 -0.75
CA LEU A 267 -11.02 -0.75 -2.05
C LEU A 267 -9.90 -0.89 -3.09
N PHE A 268 -9.02 0.09 -3.14
CA PHE A 268 -7.86 0.09 -4.01
C PHE A 268 -6.83 -0.97 -3.61
N SER A 269 -6.56 -1.19 -2.33
CA SER A 269 -5.68 -2.29 -1.88
C SER A 269 -6.16 -3.65 -2.42
N ASN A 270 -7.46 -3.92 -2.35
CA ASN A 270 -8.01 -5.19 -2.84
C ASN A 270 -7.83 -5.31 -4.36
N TYR A 271 -8.12 -4.26 -5.11
CA TYR A 271 -7.88 -4.21 -6.55
C TYR A 271 -6.42 -4.54 -6.91
N ILE A 272 -5.45 -3.96 -6.17
CA ILE A 272 -4.01 -4.20 -6.41
C ILE A 272 -3.58 -5.63 -6.04
N SER A 273 -4.20 -6.23 -5.04
CA SER A 273 -3.88 -7.60 -4.58
C SER A 273 -4.09 -8.68 -5.65
N GLU A 274 -4.87 -8.40 -6.69
CA GLU A 274 -5.13 -9.32 -7.80
C GLU A 274 -4.12 -9.18 -8.94
N VAL A 275 -3.39 -8.05 -8.99
CA VAL A 275 -2.52 -7.70 -10.13
C VAL A 275 -1.13 -8.32 -10.03
N LEU A 276 -0.46 -8.27 -8.87
CA LEU A 276 0.88 -8.88 -8.72
C LEU A 276 0.90 -10.41 -8.94
N PRO A 277 -0.09 -11.19 -8.49
CA PRO A 277 -0.15 -12.63 -8.78
C PRO A 277 -0.22 -12.92 -10.28
N SER A 278 -0.92 -12.09 -11.05
CA SER A 278 -0.97 -12.20 -12.52
C SER A 278 0.42 -11.96 -13.18
N LEU A 279 1.31 -11.25 -12.48
CA LEU A 279 2.72 -11.05 -12.86
C LEU A 279 3.65 -12.17 -12.38
N GLY A 280 3.10 -13.20 -11.73
CA GLY A 280 3.87 -14.35 -11.22
C GLY A 280 4.66 -14.08 -9.94
N GLU A 281 4.32 -13.01 -9.20
CA GLU A 281 4.97 -12.61 -7.95
C GLU A 281 4.00 -12.69 -6.75
N ARG A 282 4.56 -12.89 -5.55
CA ARG A 282 3.77 -12.86 -4.31
C ARG A 282 3.36 -11.43 -3.99
N ASN A 283 2.17 -11.27 -3.41
CA ASN A 283 1.71 -9.98 -2.92
C ASN A 283 2.65 -9.43 -1.82
N MET A 284 2.98 -8.15 -1.95
CA MET A 284 3.62 -7.35 -0.90
C MET A 284 2.64 -6.97 0.20
N ARG A 285 3.14 -6.42 1.31
CA ARG A 285 2.28 -5.89 2.37
C ARG A 285 1.61 -4.61 1.89
N GLN A 286 0.30 -4.55 2.02
CA GLN A 286 -0.51 -3.39 1.64
C GLN A 286 -1.23 -2.88 2.88
N VAL A 287 -1.17 -1.56 3.11
CA VAL A 287 -1.79 -0.93 4.27
C VAL A 287 -2.21 0.49 3.91
N THR A 288 -3.33 0.96 4.43
CA THR A 288 -3.65 2.40 4.34
C THR A 288 -2.90 3.17 5.44
N LEU A 289 -2.62 4.46 5.24
CA LEU A 289 -2.01 5.28 6.28
C LEU A 289 -2.84 5.27 7.58
N ASN A 290 -4.17 5.33 7.44
CA ASN A 290 -5.08 5.30 8.58
C ASN A 290 -4.97 3.99 9.39
N GLU A 291 -4.94 2.84 8.72
CA GLU A 291 -4.73 1.54 9.38
C GLU A 291 -3.37 1.47 10.06
N PHE A 292 -2.32 1.95 9.39
CA PHE A 292 -0.98 1.98 9.97
C PHE A 292 -0.94 2.80 11.26
N ILE A 293 -1.50 4.00 11.26
CA ILE A 293 -1.56 4.87 12.45
C ILE A 293 -2.46 4.25 13.54
N SER A 294 -3.65 3.78 13.17
CA SER A 294 -4.63 3.21 14.11
C SER A 294 -4.13 1.96 14.82
N LEU A 295 -3.43 1.06 14.11
CA LEU A 295 -2.81 -0.13 14.69
C LEU A 295 -1.69 0.24 15.68
N ARG A 296 -1.04 1.38 15.49
CA ARG A 296 0.05 1.88 16.34
C ARG A 296 -0.46 2.67 17.55
N LEU A 297 -1.67 3.25 17.48
CA LEU A 297 -2.35 3.99 18.54
C LEU A 297 -3.57 3.23 19.06
N SER A 298 -3.40 1.94 19.37
CA SER A 298 -4.49 1.10 19.87
C SER A 298 -5.13 1.67 21.14
N GLY A 299 -6.45 1.83 21.15
CA GLY A 299 -7.20 2.37 22.30
C GLY A 299 -7.61 3.83 22.15
N VAL A 300 -7.26 4.48 21.04
CA VAL A 300 -7.72 5.83 20.67
C VAL A 300 -8.23 5.80 19.22
N GLN A 301 -9.37 6.42 18.98
CA GLN A 301 -9.89 6.61 17.63
C GLN A 301 -9.22 7.81 16.98
N VAL A 302 -8.43 7.56 15.95
CA VAL A 302 -7.78 8.61 15.17
C VAL A 302 -8.71 9.09 14.07
N GLU A 303 -8.85 10.41 13.95
CA GLU A 303 -9.59 11.07 12.86
C GLU A 303 -9.04 10.59 11.52
N THR A 304 -9.91 10.18 10.61
CA THR A 304 -9.49 9.81 9.25
C THR A 304 -9.40 11.03 8.34
N LEU A 305 -8.65 10.93 7.23
CA LEU A 305 -8.65 11.98 6.21
C LEU A 305 -10.06 12.26 5.66
N PHE A 306 -10.94 11.25 5.62
CA PHE A 306 -12.32 11.39 5.14
C PHE A 306 -13.19 12.16 6.14
N GLU A 307 -13.13 11.80 7.43
CA GLU A 307 -13.84 12.52 8.49
C GLU A 307 -13.41 13.99 8.56
N ARG A 308 -12.11 14.25 8.38
CA ARG A 308 -11.57 15.60 8.30
C ARG A 308 -12.15 16.39 7.13
N TYR A 309 -12.16 15.79 5.94
CA TYR A 309 -12.69 16.42 4.73
C TYR A 309 -14.15 16.86 4.93
N GLU A 310 -14.98 15.97 5.50
CA GLU A 310 -16.40 16.25 5.82
C GLU A 310 -16.54 17.40 6.84
N LYS A 311 -15.67 17.44 7.85
CA LYS A 311 -15.67 18.48 8.89
C LYS A 311 -15.27 19.87 8.37
N ASP A 312 -14.27 19.91 7.49
CA ASP A 312 -13.69 21.17 7.00
C ASP A 312 -14.56 21.90 5.98
N GLU A 313 -15.50 21.20 5.34
CA GLU A 313 -16.42 21.78 4.35
C GLU A 313 -17.27 22.92 4.94
N HIS A 314 -17.48 22.93 6.25
CA HIS A 314 -18.39 23.81 6.96
C HIS A 314 -17.79 25.15 7.44
N ASN A 315 -16.64 25.57 6.89
CA ASN A 315 -15.89 26.82 7.15
C ASN A 315 -14.77 26.65 8.21
N LEU A 316 -13.54 26.46 7.72
CA LEU A 316 -12.33 26.30 8.55
C LEU A 316 -11.69 27.66 8.88
N PRO A 317 -11.54 28.05 10.16
CA PRO A 317 -10.93 29.33 10.54
C PRO A 317 -9.46 29.47 10.11
N GLU A 318 -9.02 30.69 9.75
CA GLU A 318 -7.64 30.95 9.30
C GLU A 318 -6.59 30.59 10.37
N THR A 319 -6.90 30.80 11.65
CA THR A 319 -6.02 30.41 12.77
C THR A 319 -5.84 28.90 12.84
N THR A 320 -6.92 28.13 12.66
CA THR A 320 -6.88 26.66 12.60
C THR A 320 -6.03 26.18 11.43
N ILE A 321 -6.14 26.84 10.26
CA ILE A 321 -5.30 26.53 9.09
C ILE A 321 -3.81 26.72 9.41
N LYS A 322 -3.43 27.84 10.03
CA LYS A 322 -2.02 28.13 10.39
C LYS A 322 -1.46 27.08 11.35
N ILE A 323 -2.18 26.76 12.41
CA ILE A 323 -1.79 25.74 13.39
C ILE A 323 -1.64 24.38 12.70
N ARG A 324 -2.61 24.00 11.87
CA ARG A 324 -2.60 22.72 11.16
C ARG A 324 -1.41 22.60 10.23
N LEU A 325 -1.19 23.59 9.35
CA LEU A 325 -0.06 23.59 8.41
C LEU A 325 1.29 23.47 9.12
N TYR A 326 1.44 24.12 10.27
CA TYR A 326 2.63 23.99 11.09
C TYR A 326 2.77 22.57 11.64
N LYS A 327 1.74 22.01 12.29
CA LYS A 327 1.77 20.65 12.86
C LYS A 327 1.96 19.54 11.81
N GLU A 328 1.55 19.79 10.59
CA GLU A 328 1.69 18.89 9.44
C GLU A 328 3.04 19.01 8.71
N SER A 329 3.88 19.96 9.12
CA SER A 329 5.21 20.17 8.56
C SER A 329 6.25 19.19 9.11
N GLY A 330 7.31 18.94 8.33
CA GLY A 330 8.47 18.19 8.84
C GLY A 330 9.22 18.94 9.96
N GLU A 331 9.22 20.27 9.90
CA GLU A 331 9.88 21.18 10.86
C GLU A 331 9.27 21.05 12.26
N PHE A 332 7.94 20.91 12.36
CA PHE A 332 7.29 20.71 13.66
C PHE A 332 7.78 19.46 14.39
N LEU A 333 8.04 18.36 13.67
CA LEU A 333 8.64 17.17 14.27
C LEU A 333 10.11 17.38 14.69
N ASP A 334 10.87 18.21 13.97
CA ASP A 334 12.22 18.61 14.41
C ASP A 334 12.14 19.42 15.70
N HIS A 335 11.26 20.43 15.75
CA HIS A 335 11.09 21.28 16.93
C HIS A 335 10.67 20.48 18.17
N LEU A 336 9.79 19.49 18.05
CA LEU A 336 9.43 18.62 19.18
C LEU A 336 10.64 17.83 19.70
N ALA A 337 11.47 17.28 18.79
CA ALA A 337 12.67 16.55 19.18
C ALA A 337 13.71 17.46 19.84
N GLU A 338 13.89 18.68 19.30
CA GLU A 338 14.80 19.69 19.85
C GLU A 338 14.34 20.21 21.22
N LEU A 339 13.03 20.44 21.40
CA LEU A 339 12.47 20.85 22.69
C LEU A 339 12.73 19.81 23.78
N GLU A 340 12.60 18.53 23.44
CA GLU A 340 12.91 17.46 24.37
C GLU A 340 14.41 17.47 24.76
N GLU A 341 15.31 17.62 23.78
CA GLU A 341 16.76 17.66 24.04
C GLU A 341 17.18 18.89 24.88
N THR A 342 16.46 20.00 24.76
CA THR A 342 16.74 21.23 25.53
C THR A 342 16.19 21.20 26.96
N HIS A 343 15.37 20.20 27.32
CA HIS A 343 14.86 19.97 28.67
C HIS A 343 15.36 18.64 29.27
N PRO A 344 16.69 18.42 29.42
CA PRO A 344 17.24 17.13 29.84
C PRO A 344 16.85 16.72 31.28
N ASP A 345 16.50 17.71 32.10
CA ASP A 345 16.06 17.52 33.48
C ASP A 345 14.56 17.23 33.61
N HIS A 346 13.81 17.32 32.50
CA HIS A 346 12.42 16.93 32.47
C HIS A 346 12.27 15.43 32.73
N ILE A 347 11.32 15.08 33.60
CA ILE A 347 10.98 13.70 33.90
C ILE A 347 9.78 13.34 33.05
N LEU A 348 9.95 12.33 32.20
CA LEU A 348 8.88 11.84 31.34
C LEU A 348 7.61 11.50 32.12
N HIS A 349 6.47 11.68 31.47
CA HIS A 349 5.18 11.36 32.05
C HIS A 349 4.97 9.83 32.14
N PHE A 350 5.05 9.28 33.34
CA PHE A 350 4.81 7.86 33.63
C PHE A 350 3.44 7.60 34.27
N GLU A 351 2.94 6.38 34.09
CA GLU A 351 1.68 5.89 34.66
C GLU A 351 1.90 4.67 35.56
N ASP A 352 0.93 4.40 36.43
CA ASP A 352 0.95 3.22 37.29
C ASP A 352 0.83 1.94 36.45
N VAL A 353 1.62 0.92 36.79
CA VAL A 353 1.41 -0.43 36.28
C VAL A 353 0.47 -1.15 37.24
N ILE A 354 -0.79 -1.32 36.85
CA ILE A 354 -1.85 -1.87 37.71
C ILE A 354 -1.98 -3.38 37.52
N PHE A 355 -2.10 -4.13 38.61
CA PHE A 355 -2.41 -5.56 38.63
C PHE A 355 -3.48 -5.84 39.69
N ASP A 356 -4.53 -6.59 39.31
CA ASP A 356 -5.70 -6.88 40.16
C ASP A 356 -6.29 -5.63 40.86
N GLY A 357 -6.37 -4.52 40.12
CA GLY A 357 -6.94 -3.26 40.61
C GLY A 357 -6.06 -2.47 41.59
N LYS A 358 -4.80 -2.88 41.80
CA LYS A 358 -3.83 -2.17 42.65
C LYS A 358 -2.55 -1.83 41.88
N PRO A 359 -1.88 -0.71 42.18
CA PRO A 359 -0.58 -0.41 41.59
C PRO A 359 0.46 -1.47 41.99
N PHE A 360 1.02 -2.17 41.00
CA PHE A 360 2.16 -3.05 41.17
C PHE A 360 3.48 -2.27 41.17
N PHE A 361 3.60 -1.31 40.24
CA PHE A 361 4.58 -0.23 40.25
C PHE A 361 3.85 1.11 40.18
N THR A 362 4.17 2.02 41.10
CA THR A 362 3.60 3.38 41.09
C THR A 362 4.37 4.30 40.16
N LYS A 363 3.71 5.29 39.56
CA LYS A 363 4.35 6.33 38.74
C LYS A 363 5.46 7.06 39.50
N GLU A 364 5.30 7.33 40.80
CA GLU A 364 6.35 7.98 41.60
C GLU A 364 7.59 7.10 41.77
N GLU A 365 7.41 5.78 41.84
CA GLU A 365 8.52 4.82 41.85
C GLU A 365 9.27 4.83 40.52
N ILE A 366 8.52 4.81 39.40
CA ILE A 366 9.09 4.81 38.04
C ILE A 366 9.83 6.13 37.77
N SER A 367 9.22 7.27 38.08
CA SER A 367 9.85 8.60 37.96
C SER A 367 11.15 8.69 38.76
N LYS A 368 11.17 8.17 40.01
CA LYS A 368 12.40 8.11 40.81
C LYS A 368 13.47 7.25 40.15
N ILE A 369 13.11 6.09 39.60
CA ILE A 369 14.09 5.24 38.89
C ILE A 369 14.69 6.01 37.71
N TYR A 370 13.86 6.69 36.92
CA TYR A 370 14.28 7.45 35.74
C TYR A 370 15.21 8.63 36.12
N ASP A 371 14.85 9.38 37.15
CA ASP A 371 15.60 10.54 37.67
C ASP A 371 16.98 10.14 38.25
N HIS A 372 17.11 8.95 38.82
CA HIS A 372 18.41 8.47 39.34
C HIS A 372 19.40 8.05 38.23
N ILE A 373 18.94 7.91 36.99
CA ILE A 373 19.82 7.57 35.86
C ILE A 373 20.56 8.82 35.43
N ASN A 374 21.87 8.71 35.19
CA ASN A 374 22.71 9.82 34.76
C ASN A 374 22.10 10.59 33.56
N HIS A 375 21.86 11.90 33.75
CA HIS A 375 21.28 12.80 32.75
C HIS A 375 22.20 13.04 31.53
N ALA A 376 23.47 12.60 31.58
CA ALA A 376 24.36 12.63 30.43
C ALA A 376 24.03 11.58 29.36
N TYR A 377 23.17 10.59 29.66
CA TYR A 377 22.65 9.66 28.66
C TYR A 377 21.54 10.32 27.84
N HIS A 378 21.42 9.94 26.57
CA HIS A 378 20.26 10.31 25.77
C HIS A 378 18.98 9.73 26.38
N ILE A 379 17.86 10.40 26.15
CA ILE A 379 16.56 10.02 26.73
C ILE A 379 16.16 8.57 26.40
N PRO A 380 16.36 8.04 25.18
CA PRO A 380 16.01 6.66 24.88
C PRO A 380 16.84 5.65 25.67
N ASP A 381 18.11 5.95 25.93
CA ASP A 381 18.97 5.13 26.79
C ASP A 381 18.49 5.14 28.24
N ARG A 382 18.05 6.30 28.75
CA ARG A 382 17.46 6.44 30.09
C ARG A 382 16.15 5.67 30.20
N PHE A 383 15.31 5.73 29.18
CA PHE A 383 14.06 4.98 29.09
C PHE A 383 14.33 3.46 29.12
N LEU A 384 15.21 2.97 28.26
CA LEU A 384 15.59 1.55 28.18
C LEU A 384 16.18 1.04 29.51
N LYS A 385 17.05 1.84 30.15
CA LYS A 385 17.59 1.52 31.47
C LYS A 385 16.49 1.43 32.54
N THR A 386 15.53 2.36 32.53
CA THR A 386 14.37 2.35 33.44
C THR A 386 13.55 1.08 33.26
N LYS A 387 13.19 0.74 32.02
CA LYS A 387 12.51 -0.51 31.66
C LYS A 387 13.24 -1.75 32.17
N ASN A 388 14.56 -1.83 31.93
CA ASN A 388 15.39 -2.94 32.38
C ASN A 388 15.44 -3.04 33.92
N ILE A 389 15.40 -1.92 34.64
CA ILE A 389 15.32 -1.91 36.11
C ILE A 389 13.95 -2.42 36.57
N LEU A 390 12.85 -2.02 35.94
CA LEU A 390 11.50 -2.49 36.26
C LEU A 390 11.37 -4.00 36.03
N ILE A 391 11.87 -4.52 34.91
CA ILE A 391 11.88 -5.97 34.60
C ILE A 391 12.70 -6.73 35.67
N LYS A 392 13.86 -6.21 36.07
CA LYS A 392 14.66 -6.82 37.15
C LYS A 392 13.93 -6.77 38.50
N ARG A 393 13.17 -5.72 38.80
CA ARG A 393 12.34 -5.65 40.02
C ARG A 393 11.19 -6.65 39.98
N LEU A 394 10.55 -6.83 38.82
CA LEU A 394 9.53 -7.86 38.63
C LEU A 394 10.10 -9.26 38.88
N GLN A 395 11.26 -9.59 38.31
CA GLN A 395 11.94 -10.87 38.54
C GLN A 395 12.29 -11.09 40.02
N LYS A 396 12.77 -10.05 40.71
CA LYS A 396 13.03 -10.14 42.16
C LYS A 396 11.77 -10.37 42.97
N ARG A 397 10.63 -9.79 42.55
CA ARG A 397 9.34 -9.96 43.21
C ARG A 397 8.77 -11.36 42.98
N ILE A 398 8.86 -11.89 41.76
CA ILE A 398 8.55 -13.30 41.47
C ILE A 398 9.33 -14.24 42.41
N HIS A 399 10.64 -14.01 42.53
CA HIS A 399 11.49 -14.84 43.39
C HIS A 399 11.17 -14.69 44.90
N ALA A 400 10.68 -13.53 45.34
CA ALA A 400 10.25 -13.32 46.72
C ALA A 400 8.88 -13.99 46.98
N ASP A 401 7.93 -13.77 46.08
CA ASP A 401 6.55 -14.23 46.18
C ASP A 401 6.44 -15.76 46.10
N ARG A 402 7.42 -16.46 45.51
CA ARG A 402 7.42 -17.93 45.37
C ARG A 402 7.23 -18.69 46.69
N ASN A 403 7.65 -18.07 47.80
CA ASN A 403 7.58 -18.66 49.14
C ASN A 403 6.36 -18.16 49.95
N GLU A 404 5.50 -17.33 49.37
CA GLU A 404 4.32 -16.80 50.05
C GLU A 404 3.22 -17.85 50.19
N ASP A 405 2.48 -17.81 51.31
CA ASP A 405 1.48 -18.83 51.66
C ASP A 405 0.39 -18.98 50.59
N TRP A 406 -0.01 -17.87 49.95
CA TRP A 406 -1.05 -17.89 48.92
C TRP A 406 -0.58 -18.56 47.62
N VAL A 407 0.72 -18.47 47.28
CA VAL A 407 1.29 -19.14 46.10
C VAL A 407 1.36 -20.64 46.33
N GLN A 408 1.80 -21.04 47.51
CA GLN A 408 1.86 -22.46 47.88
C GLN A 408 0.46 -23.09 47.91
N ALA A 409 -0.54 -22.38 48.45
CA ALA A 409 -1.93 -22.85 48.44
C ALA A 409 -2.48 -23.03 47.02
N GLU A 410 -2.09 -22.18 46.08
CA GLU A 410 -2.55 -22.27 44.70
C GLU A 410 -1.87 -23.39 43.93
N ILE A 411 -0.57 -23.61 44.17
CA ILE A 411 0.16 -24.76 43.63
C ILE A 411 -0.42 -26.08 44.15
N ASP A 412 -0.78 -26.15 45.43
CA ASP A 412 -1.40 -27.35 46.02
C ASP A 412 -2.83 -27.61 45.45
N ASN A 413 -3.47 -26.61 44.84
CA ASN A 413 -4.76 -26.73 44.17
C ASN A 413 -4.65 -27.06 42.66
N LEU A 414 -3.44 -27.06 42.08
CA LEU A 414 -3.24 -27.45 40.68
C LEU A 414 -3.62 -28.92 40.46
N SER A 415 -4.17 -29.23 39.28
CA SER A 415 -4.44 -30.61 38.91
C SER A 415 -3.13 -31.37 38.65
N ASP A 416 -3.14 -32.70 38.81
CA ASP A 416 -1.98 -33.55 38.50
C ASP A 416 -1.54 -33.40 37.02
N GLU A 417 -2.47 -33.09 36.11
CA GLU A 417 -2.19 -32.80 34.70
C GLU A 417 -1.46 -31.47 34.52
N ASP A 418 -1.94 -30.38 35.14
CA ASP A 418 -1.29 -29.05 35.04
C ASP A 418 0.10 -29.06 35.68
N PHE A 419 0.26 -29.78 36.78
CA PHE A 419 1.54 -29.95 37.47
C PHE A 419 2.56 -30.68 36.60
N GLN A 420 2.15 -31.76 35.94
CA GLN A 420 2.99 -32.50 34.99
C GLN A 420 3.28 -31.70 33.71
N GLN A 421 2.33 -30.90 33.24
CA GLN A 421 2.51 -30.06 32.06
C GLN A 421 3.58 -28.98 32.30
N ILE A 422 3.56 -28.30 33.45
CA ILE A 422 4.59 -27.30 33.80
C ILE A 422 5.98 -27.94 33.85
N ILE A 423 6.11 -29.13 34.45
CA ILE A 423 7.38 -29.88 34.49
C ILE A 423 7.87 -30.23 33.08
N THR A 424 6.96 -30.68 32.22
CA THR A 424 7.27 -31.12 30.85
C THR A 424 7.64 -29.95 29.94
N ASP A 425 6.88 -28.86 29.98
CA ASP A 425 7.10 -27.68 29.13
C ASP A 425 8.42 -26.97 29.46
N HIS A 426 8.88 -27.07 30.72
CA HIS A 426 10.03 -26.31 31.23
C HIS A 426 11.25 -27.20 31.55
N ASN A 427 11.21 -28.51 31.25
CA ASN A 427 12.28 -29.47 31.49
C ASN A 427 12.83 -29.43 32.94
N ILE A 428 11.94 -29.46 33.93
CA ILE A 428 12.34 -29.34 35.35
C ILE A 428 12.86 -30.69 35.86
N GLU A 429 14.15 -30.78 36.18
CA GLU A 429 14.74 -31.98 36.80
C GLU A 429 14.18 -32.22 38.21
N GLU A 430 13.93 -33.49 38.56
CA GLU A 430 13.57 -33.89 39.92
C GLU A 430 14.69 -33.51 40.89
N SER A 431 14.44 -32.46 41.67
CA SER A 431 15.39 -31.89 42.61
C SER A 431 14.68 -31.39 43.87
N ALA A 432 15.43 -31.16 44.95
CA ALA A 432 14.88 -30.60 46.18
C ALA A 432 14.22 -29.21 45.99
N SER A 433 14.51 -28.53 44.87
CA SER A 433 13.97 -27.21 44.51
C SER A 433 12.85 -27.26 43.47
N GLN A 434 12.36 -28.44 43.09
CA GLN A 434 11.34 -28.60 42.04
C GLN A 434 10.06 -27.78 42.32
N ARG A 435 9.58 -27.77 43.58
CA ARG A 435 8.43 -26.94 43.99
C ARG A 435 8.69 -25.44 43.84
N GLU A 436 9.91 -24.98 44.11
CA GLU A 436 10.27 -23.56 43.96
C GLU A 436 10.29 -23.15 42.48
N ILE A 437 10.78 -24.03 41.60
CA ILE A 437 10.81 -23.79 40.15
C ILE A 437 9.39 -23.73 39.59
N ILE A 438 8.52 -24.66 39.99
CA ILE A 438 7.10 -24.65 39.61
C ILE A 438 6.40 -23.37 40.11
N ALA A 439 6.69 -22.94 41.33
CA ALA A 439 6.15 -21.68 41.87
C ALA A 439 6.58 -20.46 41.06
N GLU A 440 7.85 -20.41 40.64
CA GLU A 440 8.36 -19.33 39.80
C GLU A 440 7.72 -19.32 38.41
N GLU A 441 7.51 -20.47 37.78
CA GLU A 441 6.84 -20.55 36.47
C GLU A 441 5.35 -20.20 36.57
N PHE A 442 4.63 -20.70 37.59
CA PHE A 442 3.26 -20.27 37.87
C PHE A 442 3.16 -18.74 38.05
N LEU A 443 4.09 -18.14 38.80
CA LEU A 443 4.13 -16.69 39.00
C LEU A 443 4.49 -15.92 37.72
N ARG A 444 5.33 -16.48 36.85
CA ARG A 444 5.63 -15.88 35.53
C ARG A 444 4.39 -15.82 34.67
N ASP A 445 3.60 -16.87 34.64
CA ASP A 445 2.32 -16.89 33.92
C ASP A 445 1.32 -15.92 34.56
N ARG A 446 1.20 -15.93 35.89
CA ARG A 446 0.30 -15.03 36.63
C ARG A 446 0.65 -13.56 36.43
N TYR A 447 1.94 -13.21 36.39
CA TYR A 447 2.43 -11.85 36.18
C TYR A 447 2.77 -11.54 34.71
N ALA A 448 2.46 -12.44 33.77
CA ALA A 448 2.63 -12.20 32.34
C ALA A 448 1.98 -10.88 31.85
N PRO A 449 0.78 -10.47 32.34
CA PRO A 449 0.21 -9.16 31.98
C PRO A 449 1.12 -7.98 32.37
N ILE A 450 1.80 -8.05 33.53
CA ILE A 450 2.73 -7.02 34.00
C ILE A 450 3.97 -7.02 33.11
N TYR A 451 4.52 -8.20 32.82
CA TYR A 451 5.67 -8.33 31.93
C TYR A 451 5.35 -7.75 30.53
N ASN A 452 4.19 -8.08 29.97
CA ASN A 452 3.70 -7.53 28.72
C ASN A 452 3.53 -6.01 28.77
N ALA A 453 2.99 -5.45 29.86
CA ALA A 453 2.87 -4.01 30.04
C ALA A 453 4.24 -3.30 30.06
N LEU A 454 5.25 -3.90 30.70
CA LEU A 454 6.62 -3.38 30.70
C LEU A 454 7.27 -3.49 29.31
N ILE A 455 7.11 -4.62 28.63
CA ILE A 455 7.68 -4.84 27.28
C ILE A 455 7.05 -3.91 26.26
N ASN A 456 5.75 -3.65 26.36
CA ASN A 456 5.02 -2.75 25.45
C ASN A 456 5.03 -1.28 25.92
N ASN A 457 5.83 -0.94 26.94
CA ASN A 457 6.02 0.43 27.44
C ASN A 457 4.73 1.11 27.94
N TYR A 458 3.73 0.37 28.44
CA TYR A 458 2.46 0.93 28.91
C TYR A 458 2.58 1.79 30.18
N PHE A 459 3.75 1.80 30.82
CA PHE A 459 4.07 2.68 31.94
C PHE A 459 4.43 4.11 31.50
N PHE A 460 4.48 4.40 30.19
CA PHE A 460 4.78 5.71 29.63
C PHE A 460 3.54 6.33 28.97
N ASN A 461 3.32 7.62 29.21
CA ASN A 461 2.21 8.38 28.64
C ASN A 461 2.70 9.37 27.58
N PRO A 462 2.73 8.97 26.29
CA PRO A 462 3.19 9.85 25.21
C PRO A 462 2.24 11.03 24.95
N TYR A 463 0.97 10.93 25.38
CA TYR A 463 -0.04 11.97 25.19
C TYR A 463 0.23 13.17 26.10
N LYS A 464 0.45 12.92 27.39
CA LYS A 464 0.83 13.98 28.35
C LYS A 464 2.18 14.60 27.99
N GLU A 465 3.11 13.78 27.51
CA GLU A 465 4.41 14.27 27.04
C GLU A 465 4.26 15.23 25.87
N TYR A 466 3.43 14.87 24.89
CA TYR A 466 3.13 15.75 23.77
C TYR A 466 2.47 17.08 24.20
N LEU A 467 1.50 17.04 25.12
CA LEU A 467 0.85 18.24 25.64
C LEU A 467 1.83 19.16 26.38
N PHE A 468 2.74 18.57 27.17
CA PHE A 468 3.81 19.32 27.84
C PHE A 468 4.70 20.05 26.82
N LEU A 469 5.18 19.34 25.79
CA LEU A 469 6.02 19.95 24.76
C LEU A 469 5.30 21.03 23.95
N LEU A 470 4.00 20.88 23.70
CA LEU A 470 3.20 21.95 23.10
C LEU A 470 3.13 23.18 24.01
N GLY A 471 3.07 22.99 25.33
CA GLY A 471 3.04 24.07 26.32
C GLY A 471 4.35 24.86 26.42
N GLU A 472 5.49 24.18 26.24
CA GLU A 472 6.83 24.78 26.25
C GLU A 472 7.24 25.36 24.87
N MET A 473 6.43 25.15 23.84
CA MET A 473 6.76 25.58 22.49
C MET A 473 6.62 27.10 22.33
N ASP A 474 7.73 27.77 22.06
CA ASP A 474 7.75 29.18 21.66
C ASP A 474 7.30 29.31 20.19
N GLN A 475 6.14 29.93 19.97
CA GLN A 475 5.53 30.07 18.64
C GLN A 475 4.96 31.46 18.41
N ASP A 476 5.25 32.04 17.24
CA ASP A 476 4.72 33.35 16.78
C ASP A 476 3.57 33.21 15.76
N LEU A 477 2.99 32.00 15.61
CA LEU A 477 2.02 31.68 14.56
C LEU A 477 0.62 32.22 14.88
N VAL A 478 0.20 32.07 16.13
CA VAL A 478 -1.10 32.49 16.66
C VAL A 478 -0.93 33.10 18.06
N PRO A 479 -1.89 33.90 18.54
CA PRO A 479 -1.87 34.38 19.93
C PRO A 479 -1.84 33.22 20.94
N ASP A 480 -1.05 33.36 22.01
CA ASP A 480 -0.83 32.30 23.01
C ASP A 480 -2.13 31.73 23.59
N ASN A 481 -3.15 32.56 23.81
CA ASN A 481 -4.44 32.09 24.31
C ASN A 481 -5.14 31.12 23.34
N VAL A 482 -4.97 31.31 22.02
CA VAL A 482 -5.49 30.39 21.01
C VAL A 482 -4.70 29.08 21.00
N TRP A 483 -3.38 29.16 21.16
CA TRP A 483 -2.52 27.98 21.28
C TRP A 483 -2.88 27.15 22.51
N GLN A 484 -3.03 27.80 23.67
CA GLN A 484 -3.45 27.14 24.91
C GLN A 484 -4.85 26.51 24.80
N THR A 485 -5.82 27.20 24.20
CA THR A 485 -7.16 26.63 23.95
C THR A 485 -7.09 25.38 23.06
N MET A 486 -6.16 25.35 22.09
CA MET A 486 -5.92 24.19 21.24
C MET A 486 -5.33 23.01 22.02
N ILE A 487 -4.40 23.26 22.96
CA ILE A 487 -3.85 22.24 23.86
C ILE A 487 -4.95 21.66 24.75
N GLU A 488 -5.77 22.51 25.40
CA GLU A 488 -6.92 22.09 26.22
C GLU A 488 -7.90 21.21 25.42
N SER A 489 -8.21 21.62 24.19
CA SER A 489 -9.09 20.83 23.31
C SER A 489 -8.50 19.47 22.92
N ILE A 490 -7.17 19.34 22.83
CA ILE A 490 -6.52 18.05 22.56
C ILE A 490 -6.62 17.16 23.80
N ASP A 491 -6.35 17.70 25.00
CA ASP A 491 -6.45 16.96 26.27
C ASP A 491 -7.87 16.39 26.46
N ASP A 492 -8.90 17.24 26.31
CA ASP A 492 -10.31 16.84 26.36
C ASP A 492 -10.64 15.73 25.34
N SER A 493 -10.06 15.83 24.13
CA SER A 493 -10.29 14.82 23.08
C SER A 493 -9.66 13.48 23.45
N ILE A 494 -8.45 13.49 24.03
CA ILE A 494 -7.73 12.29 24.46
C ILE A 494 -8.47 11.61 25.61
N GLU A 495 -9.03 12.36 26.56
CA GLU A 495 -9.88 11.81 27.64
C GLU A 495 -11.12 11.08 27.07
N THR A 496 -11.64 11.53 25.93
CA THR A 496 -12.76 10.88 25.22
C THR A 496 -12.32 9.80 24.21
N HIS A 497 -11.06 9.36 24.28
CA HIS A 497 -10.45 8.38 23.37
C HIS A 497 -10.49 8.79 21.89
N LYS A 498 -10.37 10.09 21.59
CA LYS A 498 -10.32 10.63 20.23
C LYS A 498 -9.05 11.43 20.00
N LEU A 499 -8.53 11.39 18.78
CA LEU A 499 -7.33 12.12 18.41
C LEU A 499 -7.44 12.68 16.99
N ASN A 500 -7.13 13.96 16.82
CA ASN A 500 -7.10 14.55 15.47
C ASN A 500 -5.92 13.99 14.66
N LEU A 501 -6.07 13.92 13.35
CA LEU A 501 -5.04 13.37 12.49
C LEU A 501 -3.74 14.19 12.52
N SER A 502 -3.80 15.51 12.76
CA SER A 502 -2.63 16.39 12.84
C SER A 502 -1.80 16.19 14.11
N ASP A 503 -2.36 15.53 15.12
CA ASP A 503 -1.70 15.21 16.38
C ASP A 503 -1.10 13.80 16.37
N SER A 504 -1.78 12.88 15.68
CA SER A 504 -1.49 11.45 15.69
C SER A 504 -0.03 11.10 15.37
N VAL A 505 0.52 11.68 14.31
CA VAL A 505 1.88 11.39 13.85
C VAL A 505 2.92 12.00 14.77
N ALA A 506 2.66 13.18 15.34
CA ALA A 506 3.58 13.82 16.26
C ALA A 506 3.73 13.02 17.56
N ILE A 507 2.61 12.55 18.11
CA ILE A 507 2.60 11.66 19.28
C ILE A 507 3.30 10.34 18.98
N LEU A 508 3.05 9.74 17.81
CA LEU A 508 3.73 8.51 17.39
C LEU A 508 5.24 8.71 17.22
N TYR A 509 5.64 9.78 16.55
CA TYR A 509 7.04 10.13 16.32
C TYR A 509 7.75 10.35 17.66
N LEU A 510 7.17 11.14 18.55
CA LEU A 510 7.70 11.39 19.89
C LEU A 510 7.83 10.09 20.69
N ARG A 511 6.76 9.29 20.76
CA ARG A 511 6.80 8.00 21.47
C ARG A 511 7.92 7.10 20.96
N ASP A 512 8.04 6.97 19.64
CA ASP A 512 9.03 6.09 19.03
C ASP A 512 10.46 6.63 19.23
N LEU A 513 10.65 7.95 19.10
CA LEU A 513 11.92 8.64 19.36
C LEU A 513 12.38 8.44 20.81
N LEU A 514 11.50 8.67 21.79
CA LEU A 514 11.84 8.59 23.22
C LEU A 514 12.04 7.17 23.73
N THR A 515 11.46 6.17 23.06
CA THR A 515 11.54 4.77 23.49
C THR A 515 12.51 3.92 22.68
N ASP A 516 13.17 4.52 21.66
CA ASP A 516 13.92 3.81 20.61
C ASP A 516 13.11 2.64 20.01
N GLY A 517 11.80 2.87 19.90
CA GLY A 517 10.81 1.88 19.54
C GLY A 517 10.28 2.11 18.14
N GLY A 518 9.54 1.13 17.61
CA GLY A 518 8.76 1.36 16.40
C GLY A 518 9.51 1.38 15.08
N ILE A 519 10.82 1.16 15.10
CA ILE A 519 11.67 1.11 13.92
C ILE A 519 11.67 -0.32 13.36
N ASN A 520 11.47 -0.44 12.06
CA ASN A 520 11.57 -1.69 11.32
C ASN A 520 12.68 -1.62 10.27
N HIS A 521 13.77 -2.35 10.53
CA HIS A 521 14.94 -2.42 9.65
C HIS A 521 14.82 -3.46 8.52
N ALA A 522 13.81 -4.32 8.56
CA ALA A 522 13.60 -5.38 7.59
C ALA A 522 12.93 -4.91 6.30
N ILE A 523 12.18 -3.80 6.35
CA ILE A 523 11.59 -3.19 5.15
C ILE A 523 12.69 -2.47 4.35
N GLN A 524 12.79 -2.82 3.07
CA GLN A 524 13.78 -2.30 2.13
C GLN A 524 13.19 -1.33 1.10
N HIS A 525 11.88 -1.45 0.81
CA HIS A 525 11.20 -0.58 -0.15
C HIS A 525 9.82 -0.17 0.35
N ILE A 526 9.51 1.11 0.19
CA ILE A 526 8.20 1.70 0.47
C ILE A 526 7.67 2.36 -0.79
N PHE A 527 6.42 2.06 -1.11
CA PHE A 527 5.66 2.69 -2.18
C PHE A 527 4.52 3.48 -1.55
N ILE A 528 4.36 4.74 -1.96
CA ILE A 528 3.24 5.58 -1.54
C ILE A 528 2.54 6.05 -2.81
N ASP A 529 1.30 5.61 -3.00
CA ASP A 529 0.43 6.12 -4.06
C ASP A 529 -0.39 7.31 -3.54
N GLU A 530 -0.78 8.22 -4.43
CA GLU A 530 -1.46 9.48 -4.11
C GLU A 530 -0.75 10.32 -3.01
N VAL A 531 0.57 10.49 -3.12
CA VAL A 531 1.41 11.16 -2.12
C VAL A 531 1.01 12.62 -1.84
N GLN A 532 0.22 13.25 -2.71
CA GLN A 532 -0.36 14.56 -2.44
C GLN A 532 -1.30 14.56 -1.21
N ASP A 533 -1.87 13.40 -0.85
CA ASP A 533 -2.72 13.23 0.34
C ASP A 533 -1.89 13.08 1.64
N TYR A 534 -0.55 13.08 1.54
CA TYR A 534 0.36 12.94 2.67
C TYR A 534 0.93 14.30 3.09
N THR A 535 1.01 14.49 4.40
CA THR A 535 1.71 15.62 5.00
C THR A 535 3.21 15.35 5.11
N MET A 536 4.01 16.40 5.23
CA MET A 536 5.46 16.24 5.37
C MET A 536 5.82 15.59 6.71
N ALA A 537 5.05 15.85 7.78
CA ALA A 537 5.16 15.13 9.05
C ALA A 537 4.92 13.62 8.87
N GLN A 538 3.89 13.22 8.10
CA GLN A 538 3.60 11.81 7.82
C GLN A 538 4.74 11.14 7.04
N LEU A 539 5.23 11.77 5.96
CA LEU A 539 6.35 11.23 5.19
C LEU A 539 7.62 11.10 6.01
N LYS A 540 7.89 12.08 6.87
CA LYS A 540 9.03 12.06 7.80
C LYS A 540 8.91 10.94 8.82
N TYR A 541 7.72 10.73 9.39
CA TYR A 541 7.48 9.62 10.31
C TYR A 541 7.63 8.26 9.63
N ILE A 542 7.14 8.09 8.41
CA ILE A 542 7.34 6.85 7.63
C ILE A 542 8.84 6.60 7.42
N ALA A 543 9.61 7.63 7.06
CA ALA A 543 11.07 7.51 6.91
C ALA A 543 11.78 7.17 8.22
N HIS A 544 11.29 7.67 9.36
CA HIS A 544 11.78 7.30 10.69
C HIS A 544 11.46 5.85 11.04
N ALA A 545 10.22 5.41 10.80
CA ALA A 545 9.78 4.04 11.09
C ALA A 545 10.49 3.00 10.23
N PHE A 546 10.96 3.37 9.03
CA PHE A 546 11.60 2.46 8.08
C PHE A 546 12.92 3.04 7.51
N PRO A 547 13.98 3.17 8.34
CA PRO A 547 15.16 3.95 8.01
C PRO A 547 16.02 3.38 6.87
N ASN A 548 15.92 2.06 6.65
CA ASN A 548 16.65 1.35 5.58
C ASN A 548 15.88 1.34 4.26
N ALA A 549 14.63 1.80 4.24
CA ALA A 549 13.79 1.69 3.07
C ALA A 549 14.08 2.79 2.05
N LYS A 550 14.14 2.40 0.77
CA LYS A 550 14.04 3.34 -0.36
C LYS A 550 12.58 3.66 -0.63
N MET A 551 12.27 4.92 -0.91
CA MET A 551 10.89 5.38 -1.11
C MET A 551 10.60 5.63 -2.58
N THR A 552 9.47 5.15 -3.06
CA THR A 552 8.89 5.55 -4.35
C THR A 552 7.57 6.25 -4.07
N LEU A 553 7.51 7.54 -4.37
CA LEU A 553 6.39 8.45 -4.09
C LEU A 553 5.71 8.78 -5.40
N LEU A 554 4.39 8.57 -5.51
CA LEU A 554 3.64 8.81 -6.72
C LEU A 554 2.47 9.72 -6.44
N GLY A 555 2.23 10.69 -7.32
CA GLY A 555 1.10 11.59 -7.15
C GLY A 555 0.73 12.34 -8.40
N ASP A 556 -0.44 12.96 -8.35
CA ASP A 556 -0.89 13.98 -9.29
C ASP A 556 -1.11 15.28 -8.51
N ARG A 557 -0.43 16.36 -8.94
CA ARG A 557 -0.57 17.67 -8.29
C ARG A 557 -2.00 18.21 -8.39
N ALA A 558 -2.72 17.85 -9.45
CA ALA A 558 -4.08 18.34 -9.70
C ALA A 558 -5.17 17.48 -9.03
N GLN A 559 -4.82 16.39 -8.32
CA GLN A 559 -5.78 15.52 -7.62
C GLN A 559 -5.71 15.66 -6.09
N ASP A 560 -5.26 16.82 -5.60
CA ASP A 560 -5.31 17.16 -4.18
C ASP A 560 -6.72 17.60 -3.78
N VAL A 561 -7.62 16.62 -3.62
CA VAL A 561 -9.00 16.84 -3.16
C VAL A 561 -9.05 17.26 -1.68
N LEU A 562 -8.03 16.92 -0.89
CA LEU A 562 -8.10 16.96 0.58
C LEU A 562 -7.48 18.21 1.20
N THR A 563 -6.40 18.74 0.61
CA THR A 563 -5.60 19.83 1.20
C THR A 563 -5.40 21.05 0.30
N SER A 564 -5.84 20.99 -0.95
CA SER A 564 -5.68 22.07 -1.96
C SER A 564 -6.24 23.42 -1.53
N SER A 565 -7.25 23.44 -0.66
CA SER A 565 -7.86 24.68 -0.17
C SER A 565 -6.93 25.50 0.75
N TYR A 566 -5.88 24.89 1.32
CA TYR A 566 -4.99 25.55 2.29
C TYR A 566 -3.49 25.28 2.11
N ARG A 567 -3.07 24.24 1.38
CA ARG A 567 -1.67 23.95 1.09
C ARG A 567 -1.15 24.87 -0.03
N LYS A 568 -0.08 25.63 0.23
CA LYS A 568 0.46 26.63 -0.72
C LYS A 568 1.75 26.23 -1.42
N LYS A 569 2.54 25.32 -0.83
CA LYS A 569 3.82 24.90 -1.40
C LYS A 569 3.60 23.76 -2.41
N ASP A 570 4.46 23.71 -3.41
CA ASP A 570 4.46 22.64 -4.39
C ASP A 570 5.06 21.37 -3.78
N LEU A 571 4.34 20.26 -3.89
CA LEU A 571 4.68 18.95 -3.34
C LEU A 571 6.12 18.51 -3.68
N VAL A 572 6.57 18.74 -4.91
CA VAL A 572 7.92 18.36 -5.36
C VAL A 572 8.97 19.12 -4.55
N THR A 573 8.73 20.41 -4.31
CA THR A 573 9.63 21.25 -3.53
C THR A 573 9.68 20.76 -2.09
N GLU A 574 8.52 20.53 -1.47
CA GLU A 574 8.45 20.05 -0.08
C GLU A 574 9.12 18.70 0.13
N VAL A 575 8.95 17.75 -0.80
CA VAL A 575 9.61 16.44 -0.73
C VAL A 575 11.14 16.59 -0.88
N ASN A 576 11.60 17.46 -1.79
CA ASN A 576 13.02 17.73 -1.96
C ASN A 576 13.64 18.37 -0.71
N ASP A 577 12.93 19.30 -0.07
CA ASP A 577 13.38 19.95 1.16
C ASP A 577 13.45 18.94 2.31
N LEU A 578 12.42 18.11 2.47
CA LEU A 578 12.34 17.09 3.53
C LEU A 578 13.46 16.04 3.41
N PHE A 579 13.77 15.60 2.20
CA PHE A 579 14.76 14.55 1.94
C PHE A 579 16.07 15.07 1.36
N ASN A 580 16.43 16.33 1.61
CA ASN A 580 17.61 16.99 1.03
C ASN A 580 18.97 16.28 1.25
N LYS A 581 19.06 15.38 2.24
CA LYS A 581 20.24 14.54 2.54
C LYS A 581 20.27 13.21 1.76
N LYS A 582 19.23 12.89 0.98
CA LYS A 582 19.06 11.64 0.23
C LYS A 582 19.25 11.89 -1.27
N LYS A 583 19.54 10.83 -2.05
CA LYS A 583 19.55 10.91 -3.52
C LYS A 583 18.12 10.88 -4.05
N ILE A 584 17.64 12.02 -4.53
CA ILE A 584 16.27 12.17 -5.04
C ILE A 584 16.29 12.20 -6.58
N THR A 585 15.42 11.41 -7.20
CA THR A 585 15.13 11.49 -8.64
C THR A 585 13.66 11.86 -8.81
N THR A 586 13.37 12.84 -9.66
CA THR A 586 11.99 13.20 -10.03
C THR A 586 11.74 12.86 -11.50
N ILE A 587 10.65 12.16 -11.79
CA ILE A 587 10.21 11.80 -13.14
C ILE A 587 8.78 12.29 -13.34
N THR A 588 8.52 12.94 -14.49
CA THR A 588 7.19 13.47 -14.82
C THR A 588 6.52 12.67 -15.94
N LEU A 589 5.25 12.31 -15.77
CA LEU A 589 4.42 11.62 -16.76
C LEU A 589 3.25 12.52 -17.20
N ASN A 590 3.35 13.06 -18.41
CA ASN A 590 2.40 14.10 -18.89
C ASN A 590 1.27 13.56 -19.77
N GLN A 591 1.27 12.27 -20.09
CA GLN A 591 0.33 11.68 -21.04
C GLN A 591 -0.70 10.82 -20.32
N SER A 592 -1.98 11.05 -20.60
CA SER A 592 -3.10 10.30 -20.01
C SER A 592 -3.65 9.27 -21.01
N TYR A 593 -3.76 8.01 -20.57
CA TYR A 593 -4.21 6.87 -21.38
C TYR A 593 -5.56 6.30 -20.93
N ARG A 594 -6.03 6.69 -19.75
CA ARG A 594 -7.21 6.10 -19.11
C ARG A 594 -8.50 6.57 -19.78
N SER A 595 -8.72 7.87 -19.77
CA SER A 595 -9.94 8.50 -20.27
C SER A 595 -9.85 8.75 -21.79
N THR A 596 -11.00 9.00 -22.41
CA THR A 596 -11.04 9.45 -23.81
C THR A 596 -10.36 10.81 -23.96
N ALA A 597 -9.99 11.14 -25.20
CA ALA A 597 -9.34 12.40 -25.51
C ALA A 597 -10.25 13.58 -25.16
N GLU A 598 -11.54 13.46 -25.42
CA GLU A 598 -12.58 14.45 -25.16
C GLU A 598 -12.73 14.72 -23.65
N ILE A 599 -12.83 13.67 -22.84
CA ILE A 599 -12.89 13.78 -21.36
C ILE A 599 -11.61 14.41 -20.83
N THR A 600 -10.44 13.96 -21.29
CA THR A 600 -9.15 14.48 -20.84
C THR A 600 -9.02 15.96 -21.18
N ASN A 601 -9.31 16.34 -22.42
CA ASN A 601 -9.25 17.73 -22.88
C ASN A 601 -10.25 18.63 -22.15
N PHE A 602 -11.43 18.11 -21.79
CA PHE A 602 -12.39 18.83 -20.96
C PHE A 602 -11.85 19.05 -19.54
N ALA A 603 -11.34 17.99 -18.90
CA ALA A 603 -10.83 18.07 -17.54
C ALA A 603 -9.60 18.99 -17.43
N THR A 604 -8.69 18.97 -18.40
CA THR A 604 -7.49 19.81 -18.39
C THR A 604 -7.80 21.30 -18.50
N LYS A 605 -8.91 21.68 -19.14
CA LYS A 605 -9.37 23.07 -19.19
C LYS A 605 -9.77 23.63 -17.81
N LEU A 606 -10.08 22.77 -16.84
CA LEU A 606 -10.36 23.18 -15.46
C LEU A 606 -9.09 23.65 -14.72
N LEU A 607 -7.91 23.20 -15.18
CA LEU A 607 -6.65 23.44 -14.48
C LEU A 607 -5.91 24.67 -15.03
N PRO A 608 -5.32 25.51 -14.15
CA PRO A 608 -4.56 26.69 -14.57
C PRO A 608 -3.30 26.35 -15.40
N ASN A 609 -2.75 25.14 -15.27
CA ASN A 609 -1.58 24.65 -16.01
C ASN A 609 -1.91 23.39 -16.86
N GLY A 610 -3.17 23.20 -17.25
CA GLY A 610 -3.62 21.99 -17.96
C GLY A 610 -2.98 21.76 -19.33
N SER A 611 -2.35 22.77 -19.94
CA SER A 611 -1.73 22.68 -21.27
C SER A 611 -0.54 21.72 -21.37
N GLU A 612 0.08 21.36 -20.25
CA GLU A 612 1.18 20.39 -20.22
C GLU A 612 0.68 18.95 -20.34
N ILE A 613 -0.60 18.71 -20.07
CA ILE A 613 -1.26 17.41 -20.09
C ILE A 613 -1.65 17.06 -21.51
N LYS A 614 -1.22 15.89 -21.96
CA LYS A 614 -1.51 15.38 -23.30
C LYS A 614 -2.52 14.25 -23.21
N ALA A 615 -3.69 14.47 -23.79
CA ALA A 615 -4.65 13.40 -24.06
C ALA A 615 -4.05 12.38 -25.04
N PHE A 616 -4.24 11.09 -24.76
CA PHE A 616 -3.97 10.04 -25.74
C PHE A 616 -5.09 9.98 -26.78
N SER A 617 -4.77 9.53 -28.00
CA SER A 617 -5.64 9.54 -29.20
C SER A 617 -6.86 8.59 -29.15
N ARG A 618 -7.39 8.26 -27.97
CA ARG A 618 -8.60 7.45 -27.84
C ARG A 618 -9.82 8.37 -27.97
N GLN A 619 -10.45 8.36 -29.13
CA GLN A 619 -11.70 9.10 -29.37
C GLN A 619 -12.87 8.45 -28.64
N GLY A 620 -13.81 9.26 -28.16
CA GLY A 620 -15.02 8.84 -27.48
C GLY A 620 -16.17 9.85 -27.61
N GLU A 621 -17.19 9.68 -26.77
CA GLU A 621 -18.29 10.65 -26.68
C GLU A 621 -17.79 11.94 -25.99
N ASP A 622 -18.24 13.09 -26.46
CA ASP A 622 -17.98 14.36 -25.77
C ASP A 622 -18.66 14.38 -24.39
N PRO A 623 -18.03 14.98 -23.36
CA PRO A 623 -18.68 15.20 -22.07
C PRO A 623 -19.97 16.01 -22.22
N VAL A 624 -21.03 15.61 -21.52
CA VAL A 624 -22.35 16.25 -21.61
C VAL A 624 -22.63 17.03 -20.33
N ILE A 625 -23.14 18.26 -20.45
CA ILE A 625 -23.65 19.05 -19.33
C ILE A 625 -25.17 19.06 -19.41
N LYS A 626 -25.84 18.49 -18.40
CA LYS A 626 -27.30 18.49 -18.26
C LYS A 626 -27.71 19.44 -17.15
N VAL A 627 -28.45 20.48 -17.50
CA VAL A 627 -29.00 21.45 -16.54
C VAL A 627 -30.46 21.11 -16.30
N PHE A 628 -30.84 20.98 -15.03
CA PHE A 628 -32.21 20.69 -14.63
C PHE A 628 -32.77 21.80 -13.74
N ASP A 629 -34.08 21.98 -13.78
CA ASP A 629 -34.81 22.70 -12.75
C ASP A 629 -35.00 21.81 -11.51
N ASN A 630 -35.04 22.43 -10.32
CA ASN A 630 -35.02 21.74 -9.01
C ASN A 630 -36.04 20.61 -8.88
N ASP A 631 -37.24 20.81 -9.42
CA ASP A 631 -38.34 19.86 -9.31
C ASP A 631 -38.09 18.57 -10.13
N ASP A 632 -37.23 18.64 -11.14
CA ASP A 632 -36.92 17.54 -12.05
C ASP A 632 -35.50 16.97 -11.88
N TYR A 633 -34.62 17.61 -11.08
CA TYR A 633 -33.20 17.25 -10.95
C TYR A 633 -32.98 15.77 -10.59
N TYR A 634 -33.57 15.28 -9.50
CA TYR A 634 -33.36 13.90 -9.05
C TYR A 634 -33.94 12.89 -10.03
N GLN A 635 -35.04 13.22 -10.72
CA GLN A 635 -35.61 12.33 -11.71
C GLN A 635 -34.71 12.27 -12.96
N GLY A 636 -34.23 13.42 -13.44
CA GLY A 636 -33.29 13.52 -14.55
C GLY A 636 -31.94 12.85 -14.27
N LEU A 637 -31.43 12.96 -13.04
CA LEU A 637 -30.23 12.25 -12.58
C LEU A 637 -30.43 10.72 -12.67
N LYS A 638 -31.55 10.22 -12.15
CA LYS A 638 -31.90 8.79 -12.19
C LYS A 638 -32.03 8.26 -13.61
N ASP A 639 -32.71 9.00 -14.47
CA ASP A 639 -32.93 8.58 -15.85
C ASP A 639 -31.62 8.58 -16.65
N THR A 640 -30.73 9.56 -16.39
CA THR A 640 -29.38 9.59 -16.96
C THR A 640 -28.55 8.38 -16.51
N ALA A 641 -28.56 8.05 -15.22
CA ALA A 641 -27.83 6.89 -14.71
C ALA A 641 -28.34 5.57 -15.29
N ARG A 642 -29.67 5.40 -15.39
CA ARG A 642 -30.29 4.22 -16.01
C ARG A 642 -30.00 4.10 -17.50
N GLU A 643 -29.88 5.22 -18.21
CA GLU A 643 -29.50 5.23 -19.62
C GLU A 643 -28.06 4.76 -19.81
N LEU A 644 -27.13 5.31 -19.03
CA LEU A 644 -25.72 4.92 -19.08
C LEU A 644 -25.51 3.46 -18.68
N ASN A 645 -26.25 2.98 -17.66
CA ASN A 645 -26.14 1.61 -17.17
C ASN A 645 -26.68 0.56 -18.18
N LYS A 646 -27.39 0.98 -19.23
CA LYS A 646 -27.73 0.07 -20.35
C LYS A 646 -26.54 -0.16 -21.28
N LYS A 647 -25.55 0.75 -21.29
CA LYS A 647 -24.37 0.72 -22.15
C LYS A 647 -23.13 0.21 -21.41
N TYR A 648 -23.01 0.51 -20.12
CA TYR A 648 -21.82 0.32 -19.32
C TYR A 648 -22.08 -0.49 -18.06
N ASP A 649 -21.07 -1.22 -17.59
CA ASP A 649 -21.17 -2.10 -16.43
C ASP A 649 -21.03 -1.32 -15.11
N THR A 650 -20.25 -0.24 -15.11
CA THR A 650 -20.00 0.59 -13.91
C THR A 650 -20.37 2.05 -14.16
N VAL A 651 -21.45 2.51 -13.52
CA VAL A 651 -21.91 3.91 -13.61
C VAL A 651 -21.80 4.56 -12.24
N ALA A 652 -20.82 5.43 -12.05
CA ALA A 652 -20.61 6.11 -10.77
C ALA A 652 -21.27 7.49 -10.76
N ILE A 653 -22.14 7.72 -9.78
CA ILE A 653 -22.62 9.04 -9.38
C ILE A 653 -21.69 9.54 -8.27
N LEU A 654 -20.82 10.48 -8.62
CA LEU A 654 -19.82 11.03 -7.71
C LEU A 654 -20.35 12.30 -7.06
N THR A 655 -20.38 12.31 -5.73
CA THR A 655 -20.81 13.44 -4.91
C THR A 655 -19.63 14.14 -4.24
N ARG A 656 -19.86 15.36 -3.76
CA ARG A 656 -18.85 16.12 -3.02
C ARG A 656 -18.56 15.47 -1.67
N ASN A 657 -19.60 15.06 -0.96
CA ASN A 657 -19.53 14.54 0.40
C ASN A 657 -20.49 13.34 0.62
N GLN A 658 -20.36 12.68 1.77
CA GLN A 658 -21.17 11.51 2.13
C GLN A 658 -22.66 11.84 2.25
N ALA A 659 -23.00 13.01 2.81
CA ALA A 659 -24.39 13.41 3.01
C ALA A 659 -25.16 13.51 1.68
N GLN A 660 -24.53 14.05 0.63
CA GLN A 660 -25.07 14.07 -0.72
C GLN A 660 -25.23 12.66 -1.30
N ALA A 661 -24.27 11.76 -1.08
CA ALA A 661 -24.37 10.38 -1.55
C ALA A 661 -25.58 9.66 -0.93
N GLU A 662 -25.76 9.80 0.39
CA GLU A 662 -26.90 9.25 1.12
C GLU A 662 -28.23 9.84 0.64
N GLN A 663 -28.27 11.15 0.41
CA GLN A 663 -29.44 11.83 -0.13
C GLN A 663 -29.84 11.28 -1.50
N ILE A 664 -28.89 11.17 -2.43
CA ILE A 664 -29.15 10.59 -3.76
C ILE A 664 -29.62 9.15 -3.65
N TYR A 665 -28.96 8.34 -2.82
CA TYR A 665 -29.33 6.95 -2.62
C TYR A 665 -30.77 6.81 -2.10
N ALA A 666 -31.16 7.66 -1.15
CA ALA A 666 -32.53 7.68 -0.63
C ALA A 666 -33.58 8.00 -1.72
N HIS A 667 -33.23 8.77 -2.77
CA HIS A 667 -34.12 9.06 -3.89
C HIS A 667 -34.34 7.89 -4.87
N TYR A 668 -33.51 6.85 -4.82
CA TYR A 668 -33.67 5.61 -5.58
C TYR A 668 -34.54 4.56 -4.86
N GLY A 669 -34.67 4.63 -3.53
CA GLY A 669 -35.42 3.62 -2.76
C GLY A 669 -34.77 2.22 -2.85
N ASP A 670 -35.59 1.16 -2.97
CA ASP A 670 -35.15 -0.24 -2.96
C ASP A 670 -34.69 -0.77 -4.34
N GLU A 671 -34.14 0.07 -5.20
CA GLU A 671 -33.64 -0.36 -6.52
C GLU A 671 -32.36 -1.22 -6.37
N SER A 672 -32.46 -2.52 -6.65
CA SER A 672 -31.35 -3.48 -6.47
C SER A 672 -30.11 -3.23 -7.34
N ILE A 673 -30.22 -2.38 -8.35
CA ILE A 673 -29.13 -2.04 -9.26
C ILE A 673 -28.27 -0.88 -8.73
N VAL A 674 -28.72 -0.21 -7.66
CA VAL A 674 -28.07 0.97 -7.09
C VAL A 674 -27.40 0.56 -5.79
N THR A 675 -26.13 0.92 -5.64
CA THR A 675 -25.33 0.63 -4.45
C THR A 675 -24.73 1.92 -3.90
N LEU A 676 -25.03 2.25 -2.65
CA LEU A 676 -24.26 3.25 -1.90
C LEU A 676 -22.95 2.59 -1.46
N VAL A 677 -21.82 3.13 -1.91
CA VAL A 677 -20.50 2.58 -1.58
C VAL A 677 -19.95 3.31 -0.36
N ASP A 678 -19.55 2.52 0.64
CA ASP A 678 -18.83 2.99 1.83
C ASP A 678 -17.35 2.56 1.82
N ALA A 679 -16.60 2.98 2.84
CA ALA A 679 -15.17 2.73 2.97
C ALA A 679 -14.79 1.26 3.24
N ASP A 680 -15.74 0.40 3.63
CA ASP A 680 -15.51 -0.99 4.01
C ASP A 680 -15.84 -1.99 2.90
N PHE A 681 -16.31 -1.52 1.73
CA PHE A 681 -16.47 -2.37 0.56
C PHE A 681 -15.16 -3.05 0.16
N ARG A 682 -15.27 -4.31 -0.29
CA ARG A 682 -14.11 -5.11 -0.73
C ARG A 682 -13.85 -5.04 -2.22
N SER A 683 -14.92 -4.92 -3.02
CA SER A 683 -14.87 -4.91 -4.49
C SER A 683 -15.97 -4.00 -5.02
N ILE A 684 -15.75 -3.40 -6.18
CA ILE A 684 -16.74 -2.57 -6.87
C ILE A 684 -17.77 -3.48 -7.55
N PRO A 685 -19.06 -3.42 -7.19
CA PRO A 685 -20.08 -4.19 -7.89
C PRO A 685 -20.42 -3.55 -9.24
N LYS A 686 -20.98 -4.35 -10.15
CA LYS A 686 -21.59 -3.83 -11.38
C LYS A 686 -22.91 -3.12 -11.05
N GLY A 687 -23.23 -2.09 -11.82
CA GLY A 687 -24.46 -1.31 -11.67
C GLY A 687 -24.21 0.18 -11.48
N ILE A 688 -25.19 0.84 -10.85
CA ILE A 688 -25.14 2.25 -10.50
C ILE A 688 -24.55 2.37 -9.09
N LEU A 689 -23.47 3.12 -8.98
CA LEU A 689 -22.71 3.30 -7.74
C LEU A 689 -22.88 4.75 -7.29
N VAL A 690 -23.23 4.97 -6.03
CA VAL A 690 -23.32 6.31 -5.45
C VAL A 690 -22.26 6.40 -4.37
N LEU A 691 -21.35 7.38 -4.50
CA LEU A 691 -20.24 7.52 -3.57
C LEU A 691 -19.65 8.93 -3.57
N PRO A 692 -19.10 9.36 -2.42
CA PRO A 692 -18.33 10.60 -2.36
C PRO A 692 -16.99 10.47 -3.07
N ILE A 693 -16.48 11.61 -3.55
CA ILE A 693 -15.27 11.71 -4.36
C ILE A 693 -14.02 11.11 -3.70
N TYR A 694 -13.86 11.22 -2.38
CA TYR A 694 -12.68 10.70 -1.70
C TYR A 694 -12.61 9.16 -1.70
N LEU A 695 -13.75 8.45 -1.82
CA LEU A 695 -13.76 6.99 -2.00
C LEU A 695 -13.48 6.58 -3.44
N ALA A 696 -13.76 7.44 -4.42
CA ALA A 696 -13.47 7.20 -5.82
C ALA A 696 -11.98 7.32 -6.17
N LYS A 697 -11.14 7.89 -5.28
CA LYS A 697 -9.69 7.98 -5.47
C LYS A 697 -9.05 6.61 -5.68
N GLY A 698 -8.13 6.51 -6.63
CA GLY A 698 -7.55 5.24 -7.07
C GLY A 698 -8.47 4.35 -7.91
N LEU A 699 -9.79 4.60 -7.95
CA LEU A 699 -10.76 3.78 -8.70
C LEU A 699 -11.03 4.34 -10.10
N GLU A 700 -11.68 3.54 -10.95
CA GLU A 700 -12.04 3.85 -12.33
C GLU A 700 -13.46 3.36 -12.61
N PHE A 701 -14.20 4.08 -13.44
CA PHE A 701 -15.57 3.72 -13.82
C PHE A 701 -15.78 3.93 -15.31
N ASP A 702 -16.56 3.05 -15.95
CA ASP A 702 -16.89 3.17 -17.37
C ASP A 702 -17.57 4.51 -17.68
N ALA A 703 -18.55 4.87 -16.85
CA ALA A 703 -19.26 6.14 -16.93
C ALA A 703 -19.32 6.84 -15.57
N VAL A 704 -19.15 8.16 -15.58
CA VAL A 704 -19.27 9.01 -14.39
C VAL A 704 -20.33 10.07 -14.60
N ILE A 705 -21.16 10.25 -13.58
CA ILE A 705 -22.07 11.37 -13.42
C ILE A 705 -21.56 12.24 -12.27
N ALA A 706 -21.15 13.47 -12.57
CA ALA A 706 -20.84 14.47 -11.56
C ALA A 706 -22.15 15.02 -10.99
N HIS A 707 -22.38 14.79 -9.70
CA HIS A 707 -23.56 15.31 -9.01
C HIS A 707 -23.43 16.82 -8.77
N ASP A 708 -24.55 17.49 -8.97
CA ASP A 708 -24.82 18.92 -8.77
C ASP A 708 -23.61 19.83 -9.01
N VAL A 709 -23.18 19.98 -10.27
CA VAL A 709 -22.07 20.89 -10.64
C VAL A 709 -22.54 22.35 -10.72
N SER A 710 -23.29 22.79 -9.70
CA SER A 710 -23.85 24.14 -9.61
C SER A 710 -22.90 25.15 -9.00
N ALA A 711 -23.20 26.44 -9.20
CA ALA A 711 -22.50 27.56 -8.56
C ALA A 711 -22.58 27.53 -7.03
N THR A 712 -23.57 26.81 -6.47
CA THR A 712 -23.68 26.67 -5.01
C THR A 712 -22.80 25.55 -4.45
N ASN A 713 -22.72 24.42 -5.16
CA ASN A 713 -21.98 23.25 -4.70
C ASN A 713 -20.49 23.32 -5.09
N TYR A 714 -20.14 23.99 -6.19
CA TYR A 714 -18.76 24.21 -6.63
C TYR A 714 -18.53 25.70 -6.99
N PRO A 715 -18.43 26.60 -5.99
CA PRO A 715 -18.50 28.05 -6.20
C PRO A 715 -17.19 28.70 -6.69
N ASP A 716 -16.02 28.16 -6.32
CA ASP A 716 -14.74 28.84 -6.47
C ASP A 716 -13.56 27.88 -6.71
N GLU A 717 -12.36 28.44 -6.90
CA GLU A 717 -11.13 27.72 -7.26
C GLU A 717 -10.77 26.57 -6.30
N ARG A 718 -11.24 26.59 -5.05
CA ARG A 718 -11.01 25.48 -4.09
C ARG A 718 -11.68 24.18 -4.51
N SER A 719 -12.63 24.27 -5.45
CA SER A 719 -13.40 23.15 -5.98
C SER A 719 -12.83 22.58 -7.28
N VAL A 720 -11.78 23.20 -7.85
CA VAL A 720 -11.18 22.80 -9.13
C VAL A 720 -10.62 21.38 -9.06
N ASP A 721 -9.81 21.07 -8.06
CA ASP A 721 -9.19 19.75 -7.91
C ASP A 721 -10.23 18.66 -7.65
N VAL A 722 -11.33 19.00 -6.95
CA VAL A 722 -12.47 18.11 -6.73
C VAL A 722 -13.13 17.77 -8.07
N LEU A 723 -13.50 18.78 -8.87
CA LEU A 723 -14.14 18.57 -10.18
C LEU A 723 -13.22 17.88 -11.17
N TYR A 724 -11.95 18.26 -11.22
CA TYR A 724 -10.95 17.59 -12.06
C TYR A 724 -10.83 16.12 -11.67
N THR A 725 -10.79 15.81 -10.36
CA THR A 725 -10.74 14.43 -9.90
C THR A 725 -12.00 13.67 -10.30
N ILE A 726 -13.20 14.24 -10.14
CA ILE A 726 -14.47 13.64 -10.59
C ILE A 726 -14.41 13.31 -12.09
N CYS A 727 -14.04 14.28 -12.92
CA CYS A 727 -14.01 14.12 -14.38
C CYS A 727 -13.03 13.02 -14.81
N THR A 728 -11.87 12.94 -14.16
CA THR A 728 -10.79 12.00 -14.50
C THR A 728 -10.99 10.58 -13.94
N ARG A 729 -12.11 10.32 -13.26
CA ARG A 729 -12.54 8.95 -12.92
C ARG A 729 -13.28 8.24 -14.07
N ALA A 730 -13.76 8.99 -15.06
CA ALA A 730 -14.51 8.47 -16.20
C ALA A 730 -13.60 7.85 -17.27
N MET A 731 -13.90 6.62 -17.70
CA MET A 731 -13.17 5.96 -18.78
C MET A 731 -13.79 6.20 -20.16
N HIS A 732 -15.12 6.21 -20.28
CA HIS A 732 -15.81 6.22 -21.58
C HIS A 732 -16.83 7.35 -21.71
N SER A 733 -17.57 7.66 -20.65
CA SER A 733 -18.62 8.68 -20.68
C SER A 733 -18.59 9.55 -19.42
N LEU A 734 -18.71 10.86 -19.61
CA LEU A 734 -18.77 11.84 -18.54
C LEU A 734 -20.02 12.70 -18.71
N THR A 735 -20.87 12.73 -17.69
CA THR A 735 -22.03 13.64 -17.64
C THR A 735 -21.96 14.51 -16.39
N LEU A 736 -22.13 15.81 -16.54
CA LEU A 736 -22.22 16.76 -15.43
C LEU A 736 -23.68 17.16 -15.26
N CYS A 737 -24.28 16.81 -14.14
CA CYS A 737 -25.66 17.20 -13.82
C CYS A 737 -25.65 18.43 -12.93
N VAL A 738 -26.41 19.47 -13.31
CA VAL A 738 -26.45 20.76 -12.63
C VAL A 738 -27.87 21.05 -12.13
N ASP A 739 -28.02 21.43 -10.87
CA ASP A 739 -29.27 22.04 -10.37
C ASP A 739 -29.21 23.56 -10.59
N LYS A 740 -30.10 24.09 -11.45
CA LYS A 740 -30.22 25.52 -11.80
C LYS A 740 -28.99 26.15 -12.44
N GLU A 741 -28.09 26.72 -11.64
CA GLU A 741 -27.02 27.61 -12.11
C GLU A 741 -25.70 26.85 -12.20
N VAL A 742 -25.14 26.79 -13.41
CA VAL A 742 -23.86 26.13 -13.69
C VAL A 742 -22.72 26.77 -12.89
N SER A 743 -21.81 25.95 -12.37
CA SER A 743 -20.60 26.41 -11.68
C SER A 743 -19.80 27.40 -12.54
N PRO A 744 -19.28 28.51 -11.96
CA PRO A 744 -18.44 29.46 -12.68
C PRO A 744 -17.09 28.88 -13.13
N LEU A 745 -16.72 27.70 -12.64
CA LEU A 745 -15.51 26.98 -13.02
C LEU A 745 -15.61 26.37 -14.43
N LEU A 746 -16.82 26.17 -14.93
CA LEU A 746 -17.06 25.70 -16.30
C LEU A 746 -17.03 26.91 -17.24
N SER A 747 -16.03 26.98 -18.11
CA SER A 747 -15.79 28.12 -19.02
C SER A 747 -16.92 28.37 -20.02
N HIS A 748 -16.97 29.57 -20.62
CA HIS A 748 -17.91 29.90 -21.72
C HIS A 748 -17.77 29.01 -22.98
N GLU A 749 -16.65 28.30 -23.20
CA GLU A 749 -16.51 27.34 -24.30
C GLU A 749 -17.16 25.97 -23.99
N SER A 750 -17.47 25.69 -22.71
CA SER A 750 -18.21 24.50 -22.29
C SER A 750 -19.70 24.60 -22.62
N VAL A 751 -20.16 25.76 -23.11
CA VAL A 751 -21.55 26.04 -23.46
C VAL A 751 -22.04 25.22 -24.66
N ASP A 752 -21.14 24.84 -25.58
CA ASP A 752 -21.48 24.00 -26.74
C ASP A 752 -21.81 22.54 -26.33
N LEU A 753 -21.50 22.15 -25.10
CA LEU A 753 -21.77 20.82 -24.52
C LEU A 753 -23.03 20.79 -23.64
N ILE A 754 -23.75 21.91 -23.54
CA ILE A 754 -25.01 21.99 -22.79
C ILE A 754 -26.12 21.36 -23.63
N SER A 755 -26.68 20.25 -23.13
CA SER A 755 -27.95 19.75 -23.64
C SER A 755 -29.08 20.37 -22.80
N GLU A 756 -29.84 21.30 -23.39
CA GLU A 756 -31.11 21.76 -22.81
C GLU A 756 -32.13 20.60 -22.92
N GLN A 757 -32.71 20.18 -21.79
CA GLN A 757 -33.85 19.25 -21.74
C GLN A 757 -34.99 19.84 -20.93
#